data_AF-C3XYW7-F1
#
_entry.id   AF-C3XYW7-F1
#
_cell.length_a   1.000
_cell.length_b   1.000
_cell.length_c   1.000
_cell.angle_alpha   90.00
_cell.angle_beta   90.00
_cell.angle_gamma   90.00
#
_symmetry.space_group_name_H-M   'P 1'
#
loop_
_entity.id
_entity.type
_entity.pdbx_description
1 polymer ?
#
loop_
_entity_poly.entity_id
_entity_poly.type
_entity_poly.pdbx_seq_one_letter_code
_entity_poly.pdbx_strand_id
1 'polypeptide(L)'
;MLFPFLHDSIIHPCTGYWLMGNHVTVSGMVWAVSTFWIAHPNNILTNNAAAGSLHTGIWYIFHREPTGPSAGSLPRYEALRTPLGRFYNNRVHSNGIWWFRSIFITSCNPVICRYKPHQNADLRQPRVPAMIEGLIAFKNMEQGAWVRGGDIWFDKCAFVDNGKGLTMSSEGTFPNDEGSSQKIWNSIFIGESENVGTASGSSVWGMGGVKPVERSLPRATDFPMRGLEVYDGPTLAESCTFKKYAAAPEYNRWSSAIGFFLNNNWQTAPRNNLTGIKFEDVQSRVFLGGRNLPWFQSYSKDGDKTQIFHDVDGSTTGYPDTYVVGQDNFVLRNPGCVGKSEWRAYICSGKYAQLFIHAEDPGNLLMSLVRDEYPDHPLVMKGTASPGVNVNQKYQPAVMLEKSYTVHWDGRAPEQVTIYPINFDSGDWVRLGLCYPPRTTFRVRYQIRTRVPSATVHNEDIHSVSSLNNIEGGNGKMFYFEESTGLLFLKVRANYDREGHNYCSHMGCERIIITATMTSSAVSDCTAAAYPTYSLTPTETVPMPSFLSMANDCSGCGAPIDGVRFGNSYRGFLVISVDALTGLVRHEVTFDTHGQTEADVAMASFIRNDIAPNSIVLVATRDEPSRYAQECLVALKEIGAQEPVKTGNRGNFAMVGFKGTVWPSWIQQVNLPSGQGPAQIYTKIPLMG
;
A
#
# COMPACT_ATOMS: atom_id res chain seq x y z
N MET A 1 42.54 1.92 -28.26
CA MET A 1 43.28 0.64 -28.34
C MET A 1 42.22 -0.45 -28.41
N LEU A 2 42.17 -1.17 -29.53
CA LEU A 2 41.12 -2.12 -29.92
C LEU A 2 41.42 -3.54 -29.40
N PHE A 3 40.34 -4.35 -29.32
CA PHE A 3 40.22 -5.83 -29.19
C PHE A 3 40.09 -6.45 -27.78
N PRO A 4 39.36 -7.60 -27.63
CA PRO A 4 38.34 -8.20 -28.50
C PRO A 4 37.04 -8.68 -27.79
N PHE A 5 36.05 -9.00 -28.62
CA PHE A 5 34.90 -9.86 -28.35
C PHE A 5 35.32 -11.20 -27.71
N LEU A 6 34.55 -11.68 -26.73
CA LEU A 6 34.52 -13.09 -26.34
C LEU A 6 33.10 -13.62 -26.51
N HIS A 7 32.92 -14.37 -27.59
CA HIS A 7 31.87 -15.37 -27.75
C HIS A 7 32.18 -16.57 -26.85
N ASP A 8 31.12 -17.21 -26.36
CA ASP A 8 31.08 -18.55 -25.74
C ASP A 8 32.08 -18.85 -24.61
N SER A 9 31.61 -18.63 -23.40
CA SER A 9 32.07 -19.39 -22.23
C SER A 9 30.88 -19.69 -21.34
N ILE A 10 30.33 -20.91 -21.50
CA ILE A 10 29.55 -21.56 -20.44
C ILE A 10 30.50 -21.73 -19.25
N ILE A 11 30.46 -20.80 -18.30
CA ILE A 11 31.17 -20.97 -17.03
C ILE A 11 30.23 -21.75 -16.11
N HIS A 12 30.45 -23.07 -16.06
CA HIS A 12 29.90 -23.90 -14.98
C HIS A 12 30.46 -23.44 -13.62
N PRO A 13 29.66 -23.52 -12.55
CA PRO A 13 29.86 -22.77 -11.32
C PRO A 13 30.79 -23.54 -10.38
N CYS A 14 32.09 -23.32 -10.48
CA CYS A 14 33.08 -23.63 -9.44
C CYS A 14 34.42 -23.05 -9.87
N THR A 15 34.74 -21.84 -9.45
CA THR A 15 36.11 -21.41 -9.09
C THR A 15 36.06 -19.99 -8.54
N GLY A 16 36.74 -19.78 -7.42
CA GLY A 16 36.57 -18.67 -6.49
C GLY A 16 36.68 -17.26 -7.08
N TYR A 17 35.77 -16.40 -6.62
CA TYR A 17 36.17 -15.06 -6.23
C TYR A 17 36.46 -15.07 -4.73
N TRP A 18 37.75 -14.98 -4.43
CA TRP A 18 38.26 -14.65 -3.10
C TRP A 18 37.71 -13.28 -2.69
N LEU A 19 36.75 -13.26 -1.76
CA LEU A 19 36.60 -12.15 -0.83
C LEU A 19 37.13 -12.63 0.52
N MET A 20 38.14 -11.92 0.99
CA MET A 20 38.93 -12.21 2.16
C MET A 20 38.11 -12.48 3.43
N GLY A 21 38.58 -13.46 4.22
CA GLY A 21 38.25 -13.62 5.63
C GLY A 21 37.30 -14.79 5.90
N ASN A 22 37.81 -15.81 6.58
CA ASN A 22 37.10 -16.99 7.07
C ASN A 22 35.72 -16.65 7.65
N HIS A 23 34.68 -16.81 6.83
CA HIS A 23 33.31 -16.72 7.30
C HIS A 23 32.92 -18.10 7.83
N VAL A 24 32.80 -18.24 9.15
CA VAL A 24 32.02 -19.35 9.73
C VAL A 24 30.56 -19.01 9.45
N THR A 25 29.92 -19.80 8.60
CA THR A 25 28.60 -19.54 8.03
C THR A 25 27.49 -20.04 8.95
N VAL A 26 26.52 -19.17 9.24
CA VAL A 26 25.20 -19.61 9.71
C VAL A 26 24.40 -20.00 8.46
N SER A 27 23.98 -21.26 8.41
CA SER A 27 23.28 -21.92 7.31
C SER A 27 22.21 -21.05 6.60
N GLY A 28 22.27 -20.98 5.26
CA GLY A 28 21.12 -20.61 4.41
C GLY A 28 21.35 -19.61 3.25
N MET A 29 22.37 -18.75 3.30
CA MET A 29 22.58 -17.67 2.30
C MET A 29 23.93 -17.79 1.56
N VAL A 30 24.29 -18.97 1.07
CA VAL A 30 25.65 -19.23 0.51
C VAL A 30 25.68 -19.30 -1.03
N TRP A 31 24.57 -18.98 -1.74
CA TRP A 31 24.47 -19.27 -3.18
C TRP A 31 23.75 -18.20 -4.01
N ALA A 32 24.01 -16.91 -3.79
CA ALA A 32 23.38 -15.84 -4.57
C ALA A 32 24.42 -14.97 -5.29
N VAL A 33 24.10 -14.56 -6.52
CA VAL A 33 24.97 -13.78 -7.41
C VAL A 33 24.25 -12.49 -7.79
N SER A 34 24.96 -11.37 -7.80
CA SER A 34 24.42 -10.09 -8.24
C SER A 34 25.33 -9.36 -9.21
N THR A 35 24.77 -8.57 -10.14
CA THR A 35 25.58 -7.70 -11.00
C THR A 35 26.29 -6.62 -10.17
N PHE A 36 25.54 -5.97 -9.26
CA PHE A 36 26.09 -5.03 -8.30
C PHE A 36 25.79 -5.50 -6.88
N TRP A 37 26.83 -5.65 -6.06
CA TRP A 37 26.74 -6.01 -4.66
C TRP A 37 27.23 -4.84 -3.79
N ILE A 38 26.34 -4.25 -3.01
CA ILE A 38 26.56 -3.01 -2.27
C ILE A 38 26.40 -3.26 -0.76
N ALA A 39 27.50 -3.17 -0.03
CA ALA A 39 27.55 -3.43 1.42
C ALA A 39 27.30 -2.19 2.29
N HIS A 40 27.35 -0.98 1.71
CA HIS A 40 27.20 0.28 2.42
C HIS A 40 26.25 1.21 1.65
N PRO A 41 25.26 1.86 2.30
CA PRO A 41 24.21 2.59 1.59
C PRO A 41 24.70 3.87 0.90
N ASN A 42 25.78 4.50 1.39
CA ASN A 42 26.33 5.74 0.86
C ASN A 42 27.09 5.60 -0.49
N ASN A 43 26.69 4.63 -1.32
CA ASN A 43 27.21 4.48 -2.68
C ASN A 43 26.35 5.28 -3.67
N ILE A 44 26.97 5.83 -4.70
CA ILE A 44 26.28 6.58 -5.77
C ILE A 44 26.12 5.67 -6.99
N LEU A 45 24.87 5.31 -7.31
CA LEU A 45 24.52 4.51 -8.49
C LEU A 45 23.68 5.39 -9.43
N THR A 46 24.31 5.90 -10.48
CA THR A 46 23.66 6.72 -11.50
C THR A 46 23.87 6.15 -12.90
N ASN A 47 22.81 6.02 -13.70
CA ASN A 47 22.86 5.58 -15.10
C ASN A 47 23.46 4.17 -15.31
N ASN A 48 23.33 3.26 -14.32
CA ASN A 48 23.84 1.90 -14.45
C ASN A 48 22.84 0.97 -15.15
N ALA A 49 23.34 -0.09 -15.75
CA ALA A 49 22.53 -1.22 -16.25
C ALA A 49 22.96 -2.51 -15.56
N ALA A 50 22.02 -3.20 -14.91
CA ALA A 50 22.21 -4.48 -14.26
C ALA A 50 21.34 -5.54 -14.93
N ALA A 51 21.96 -6.44 -15.69
CA ALA A 51 21.23 -7.38 -16.52
C ALA A 51 21.82 -8.79 -16.54
N GLY A 52 20.95 -9.78 -16.69
CA GLY A 52 21.33 -11.17 -16.95
C GLY A 52 21.90 -11.92 -15.74
N SER A 53 21.82 -11.34 -14.53
CA SER A 53 22.27 -12.03 -13.32
C SER A 53 21.38 -13.24 -13.04
N LEU A 54 21.99 -14.35 -12.60
CA LEU A 54 21.25 -15.54 -12.19
C LEU A 54 20.23 -15.26 -11.08
N HIS A 55 20.46 -14.25 -10.23
CA HIS A 55 19.61 -13.94 -9.09
C HIS A 55 19.19 -12.46 -9.01
N THR A 56 20.10 -11.56 -8.61
CA THR A 56 19.77 -10.14 -8.35
C THR A 56 20.52 -9.22 -9.31
N GLY A 57 19.88 -8.15 -9.79
CA GLY A 57 20.59 -7.12 -10.56
C GLY A 57 21.43 -6.23 -9.64
N ILE A 58 20.78 -5.43 -8.79
CA ILE A 58 21.43 -4.56 -7.80
C ILE A 58 21.03 -5.02 -6.39
N TRP A 59 22.00 -5.43 -5.59
CA TRP A 59 21.76 -5.88 -4.22
C TRP A 59 22.40 -4.93 -3.22
N TYR A 60 21.59 -4.29 -2.39
CA TYR A 60 22.03 -3.67 -1.15
C TYR A 60 21.86 -4.65 0.02
N ILE A 61 22.97 -5.08 0.59
CA ILE A 61 22.98 -5.94 1.79
C ILE A 61 23.79 -5.31 2.92
N PHE A 62 23.09 -4.81 3.93
CA PHE A 62 23.72 -4.12 5.04
C PHE A 62 24.00 -5.08 6.20
N HIS A 63 25.28 -5.32 6.45
CA HIS A 63 25.71 -6.10 7.61
C HIS A 63 25.49 -5.30 8.91
N ARG A 64 25.33 -6.03 10.02
CA ARG A 64 25.24 -5.42 11.36
C ARG A 64 26.49 -4.62 11.71
N GLU A 65 27.64 -5.05 11.22
CA GLU A 65 28.93 -4.38 11.32
C GLU A 65 29.79 -4.83 10.14
N PRO A 66 30.82 -4.07 9.75
CA PRO A 66 31.75 -4.49 8.71
C PRO A 66 32.37 -5.87 9.01
N THR A 67 32.57 -6.67 7.98
CA THR A 67 33.17 -8.01 8.07
C THR A 67 34.44 -8.10 7.21
N GLY A 68 35.16 -9.23 7.30
CA GLY A 68 36.37 -9.47 6.51
C GLY A 68 37.48 -8.43 6.79
N PRO A 69 38.22 -7.97 5.78
CA PRO A 69 39.29 -6.98 5.95
C PRO A 69 38.82 -5.62 6.48
N SER A 70 37.53 -5.33 6.39
CA SER A 70 36.94 -4.09 6.90
C SER A 70 36.43 -4.22 8.34
N ALA A 71 36.57 -5.38 8.99
CA ALA A 71 36.09 -5.58 10.35
C ALA A 71 36.61 -4.49 11.32
N GLY A 72 35.69 -3.84 12.04
CA GLY A 72 36.00 -2.75 12.95
C GLY A 72 36.17 -1.35 12.30
N SER A 73 36.02 -1.22 10.98
CA SER A 73 36.18 0.09 10.30
C SER A 73 35.05 1.07 10.55
N LEU A 74 33.86 0.58 10.93
CA LEU A 74 32.68 1.38 11.26
C LEU A 74 31.99 0.83 12.51
N PRO A 75 31.25 1.68 13.25
CA PRO A 75 30.44 1.24 14.36
C PRO A 75 29.39 0.21 13.97
N ARG A 76 28.94 -0.56 14.97
CA ARG A 76 27.82 -1.48 14.81
C ARG A 76 26.55 -0.71 14.43
N TYR A 77 25.84 -1.22 13.43
CA TYR A 77 24.63 -0.70 12.79
C TYR A 77 24.82 0.54 11.91
N GLU A 78 26.05 1.00 11.69
CA GLU A 78 26.32 2.21 10.89
C GLU A 78 25.66 2.13 9.51
N ALA A 79 26.01 1.12 8.70
CA ALA A 79 25.45 0.92 7.35
C ALA A 79 23.92 0.74 7.33
N LEU A 80 23.31 0.34 8.44
CA LEU A 80 21.86 0.19 8.54
C LEU A 80 21.14 1.51 8.80
N ARG A 81 21.87 2.56 9.17
CA ARG A 81 21.33 3.86 9.56
C ARG A 81 21.89 5.00 8.73
N THR A 82 23.00 4.81 8.04
CA THR A 82 23.54 5.79 7.11
C THR A 82 22.53 6.03 5.97
N PRO A 83 22.27 7.28 5.57
CA PRO A 83 21.43 7.58 4.41
C PRO A 83 21.94 6.95 3.11
N LEU A 84 21.00 6.68 2.19
CA LEU A 84 21.33 6.15 0.87
C LEU A 84 22.06 7.23 0.07
N GLY A 85 23.15 6.87 -0.59
CA GLY A 85 23.74 7.70 -1.64
C GLY A 85 22.78 7.84 -2.82
N ARG A 86 23.16 8.64 -3.82
CA ARG A 86 22.27 8.91 -4.97
C ARG A 86 21.98 7.62 -5.76
N PHE A 87 20.70 7.26 -5.88
CA PHE A 87 20.21 6.22 -6.79
C PHE A 87 19.34 6.85 -7.88
N TYR A 88 19.88 6.96 -9.10
CA TYR A 88 19.21 7.69 -10.18
C TYR A 88 19.32 7.00 -11.55
N ASN A 89 18.19 6.81 -12.22
CA ASN A 89 18.11 6.38 -13.62
C ASN A 89 18.85 5.06 -13.92
N ASN A 90 18.73 4.08 -13.01
CA ASN A 90 19.30 2.76 -13.20
C ASN A 90 18.32 1.83 -13.91
N ARG A 91 18.83 0.92 -14.74
CA ARG A 91 18.06 -0.09 -15.48
C ARG A 91 18.38 -1.47 -14.94
N VAL A 92 17.36 -2.25 -14.62
CA VAL A 92 17.52 -3.60 -14.04
C VAL A 92 16.63 -4.60 -14.75
N HIS A 93 17.20 -5.56 -15.49
CA HIS A 93 16.39 -6.45 -16.31
C HIS A 93 16.95 -7.85 -16.54
N SER A 94 16.09 -8.78 -16.94
CA SER A 94 16.49 -10.14 -17.33
C SER A 94 17.25 -10.89 -16.22
N ASN A 95 16.95 -10.59 -14.95
CA ASN A 95 17.55 -11.26 -13.79
C ASN A 95 16.67 -12.41 -13.29
N GLY A 96 17.32 -13.43 -12.72
CA GLY A 96 16.78 -14.79 -12.55
C GLY A 96 16.16 -15.18 -11.18
N ILE A 97 16.42 -16.44 -10.82
CA ILE A 97 15.56 -17.50 -10.25
C ILE A 97 15.66 -17.62 -8.70
N TRP A 98 14.54 -17.97 -8.03
CA TRP A 98 14.43 -18.39 -6.61
C TRP A 98 14.84 -17.38 -5.52
N TRP A 99 13.88 -17.00 -4.66
CA TRP A 99 13.99 -16.18 -3.43
C TRP A 99 14.66 -14.78 -3.54
N PHE A 100 15.46 -14.55 -4.57
CA PHE A 100 16.27 -13.35 -4.80
C PHE A 100 15.61 -12.41 -5.81
N ARG A 101 15.99 -11.14 -5.74
CA ARG A 101 15.13 -10.00 -6.08
C ARG A 101 15.91 -8.95 -6.85
N SER A 102 15.36 -8.32 -7.88
CA SER A 102 16.14 -7.51 -8.84
C SER A 102 16.79 -6.26 -8.26
N ILE A 103 16.03 -5.50 -7.46
CA ILE A 103 16.59 -4.64 -6.42
C ILE A 103 16.18 -5.24 -5.09
N PHE A 104 17.17 -5.52 -4.26
CA PHE A 104 16.96 -6.01 -2.90
C PHE A 104 17.69 -5.07 -1.95
N ILE A 105 16.93 -4.26 -1.20
CA ILE A 105 17.48 -3.55 -0.05
C ILE A 105 17.09 -4.35 1.18
N THR A 106 18.06 -5.12 1.67
CA THR A 106 17.92 -5.85 2.92
C THR A 106 19.11 -5.63 3.80
N SER A 107 18.89 -5.83 5.06
CA SER A 107 19.95 -6.00 6.03
C SER A 107 20.37 -7.47 6.16
N CYS A 108 21.33 -7.75 7.04
CA CYS A 108 21.51 -9.06 7.69
C CYS A 108 20.16 -9.68 8.12
N ASN A 109 20.14 -10.99 8.46
CA ASN A 109 18.96 -11.76 8.92
C ASN A 109 17.73 -10.86 9.20
N PRO A 110 16.68 -10.90 8.36
CA PRO A 110 15.60 -9.90 8.32
C PRO A 110 14.79 -9.77 9.61
N VAL A 111 15.01 -10.65 10.58
CA VAL A 111 14.46 -10.59 11.94
C VAL A 111 15.27 -9.65 12.86
N ILE A 112 16.56 -9.45 12.57
CA ILE A 112 17.55 -8.87 13.49
C ILE A 112 18.07 -7.51 13.02
N CYS A 113 18.16 -7.28 11.72
CA CYS A 113 18.60 -6.03 11.15
C CYS A 113 17.48 -5.45 10.28
N ARG A 114 17.34 -4.12 10.20
CA ARG A 114 16.45 -3.42 9.26
C ARG A 114 17.06 -2.06 8.94
N TYR A 115 16.94 -1.64 7.68
CA TYR A 115 17.50 -0.38 7.21
C TYR A 115 16.63 0.81 7.63
N LYS A 116 17.22 1.81 8.28
CA LYS A 116 16.57 2.93 8.97
C LYS A 116 17.39 4.20 8.76
N PRO A 117 17.40 4.77 7.56
CA PRO A 117 18.27 5.88 7.25
C PRO A 117 17.92 7.11 8.09
N HIS A 118 18.89 7.61 8.85
CA HIS A 118 18.79 8.78 9.73
C HIS A 118 19.99 9.69 9.52
N GLN A 119 19.84 10.97 9.81
CA GLN A 119 20.97 11.90 9.76
C GLN A 119 22.10 11.41 10.68
N ASN A 120 23.33 11.43 10.17
CA ASN A 120 24.52 10.97 10.87
C ASN A 120 24.44 9.53 11.41
N ALA A 121 23.60 8.68 10.83
CA ALA A 121 23.36 7.31 11.30
C ALA A 121 22.89 7.20 12.77
N ASP A 122 22.29 8.27 13.31
CA ASP A 122 21.80 8.34 14.69
C ASP A 122 20.26 8.27 14.72
N LEU A 123 19.70 7.25 15.38
CA LEU A 123 18.26 7.05 15.51
C LEU A 123 17.55 8.16 16.33
N ARG A 124 18.30 9.04 17.00
CA ARG A 124 17.73 10.21 17.69
C ARG A 124 17.56 11.43 16.79
N GLN A 125 18.18 11.41 15.61
CA GLN A 125 18.09 12.49 14.63
C GLN A 125 16.90 12.25 13.68
N PRO A 126 16.52 13.22 12.85
CA PRO A 126 15.46 12.99 11.86
C PRO A 126 15.80 11.87 10.86
N ARG A 127 14.77 11.13 10.43
CA ARG A 127 14.86 10.18 9.31
C ARG A 127 15.26 10.90 8.02
N VAL A 128 16.02 10.21 7.18
CA VAL A 128 16.39 10.67 5.83
C VAL A 128 15.90 9.63 4.83
N PRO A 129 14.84 9.91 4.07
CA PRO A 129 14.30 8.94 3.13
C PRO A 129 15.35 8.46 2.10
N ALA A 130 15.43 7.14 1.92
CA ALA A 130 16.25 6.55 0.88
C ALA A 130 15.51 6.62 -0.46
N MET A 131 15.93 7.57 -1.30
CA MET A 131 15.31 7.85 -2.59
C MET A 131 15.82 6.94 -3.70
N ILE A 132 14.89 6.28 -4.39
CA ILE A 132 15.10 5.49 -5.60
C ILE A 132 14.37 6.23 -6.73
N GLU A 133 15.13 6.93 -7.57
CA GLU A 133 14.57 7.79 -8.61
C GLU A 133 14.84 7.25 -10.01
N GLY A 134 13.82 7.23 -10.87
CA GLY A 134 14.00 6.89 -12.29
C GLY A 134 14.38 5.42 -12.54
N LEU A 135 14.08 4.51 -11.61
CA LEU A 135 14.36 3.10 -11.79
C LEU A 135 13.51 2.54 -12.94
N ILE A 136 14.14 1.87 -13.90
CA ILE A 136 13.43 1.08 -14.92
C ILE A 136 13.77 -0.40 -14.71
N ALA A 137 12.84 -1.13 -14.11
CA ALA A 137 12.99 -2.56 -13.86
C ALA A 137 12.08 -3.37 -14.78
N PHE A 138 12.63 -4.25 -15.61
CA PHE A 138 11.81 -4.98 -16.58
C PHE A 138 12.22 -6.42 -16.86
N LYS A 139 11.26 -7.26 -17.28
CA LYS A 139 11.51 -8.68 -17.62
C LYS A 139 12.32 -9.44 -16.58
N ASN A 140 12.14 -9.11 -15.31
CA ASN A 140 12.75 -9.86 -14.22
C ASN A 140 11.81 -11.00 -13.80
N MET A 141 12.37 -12.18 -13.58
CA MET A 141 11.60 -13.41 -13.39
C MET A 141 10.68 -13.36 -12.17
N GLU A 142 11.22 -12.95 -11.03
CA GLU A 142 10.43 -12.81 -9.82
C GLU A 142 9.79 -11.44 -9.73
N GLN A 143 10.61 -10.38 -9.80
CA GLN A 143 10.14 -9.06 -9.43
C GLN A 143 11.04 -7.90 -9.87
N GLY A 144 10.48 -6.71 -10.04
CA GLY A 144 11.22 -5.51 -10.38
C GLY A 144 11.97 -4.89 -9.20
N ALA A 145 11.37 -4.82 -8.02
CA ALA A 145 12.04 -4.40 -6.79
C ALA A 145 11.36 -4.95 -5.52
N TRP A 146 12.17 -5.17 -4.47
CA TRP A 146 11.69 -5.42 -3.12
C TRP A 146 12.57 -4.72 -2.13
N VAL A 147 11.91 -4.02 -1.23
CA VAL A 147 12.58 -3.24 -0.20
C VAL A 147 12.01 -3.58 1.16
N ARG A 148 12.89 -3.62 2.17
CA ARG A 148 12.51 -3.83 3.56
C ARG A 148 13.33 -2.92 4.46
N GLY A 149 12.63 -2.19 5.33
CA GLY A 149 13.22 -1.17 6.21
C GLY A 149 12.23 -0.06 6.47
N GLY A 150 12.72 1.05 7.01
CA GLY A 150 11.99 2.29 7.22
C GLY A 150 11.77 3.05 5.91
N ASP A 151 12.14 4.34 5.89
CA ASP A 151 11.84 5.24 4.76
C ASP A 151 12.64 4.88 3.50
N ILE A 152 12.00 4.15 2.58
CA ILE A 152 12.52 3.81 1.25
C ILE A 152 11.45 4.18 0.22
N TRP A 153 11.78 5.15 -0.63
CA TRP A 153 10.82 5.90 -1.43
C TRP A 153 11.19 5.86 -2.92
N PHE A 154 10.18 5.74 -3.78
CA PHE A 154 10.32 5.61 -5.23
C PHE A 154 9.63 6.76 -5.96
N ASP A 155 10.35 7.46 -6.84
CA ASP A 155 9.80 8.51 -7.71
C ASP A 155 10.13 8.21 -9.18
N LYS A 156 9.19 8.49 -10.09
CA LYS A 156 9.36 8.37 -11.56
C LYS A 156 9.91 7.01 -12.01
N CYS A 157 9.48 5.93 -11.38
CA CYS A 157 9.95 4.58 -11.68
C CYS A 157 9.04 3.88 -12.69
N ALA A 158 9.58 2.89 -13.39
CA ALA A 158 8.88 2.04 -14.34
C ALA A 158 9.12 0.55 -14.04
N PHE A 159 8.04 -0.21 -13.87
CA PHE A 159 8.07 -1.65 -13.66
C PHE A 159 7.33 -2.36 -14.79
N VAL A 160 8.05 -3.09 -15.65
CA VAL A 160 7.51 -3.56 -16.92
C VAL A 160 7.76 -5.06 -17.12
N ASP A 161 6.75 -5.87 -17.45
CA ASP A 161 6.90 -7.31 -17.74
C ASP A 161 7.57 -8.11 -16.59
N ASN A 162 7.47 -7.66 -15.33
CA ASN A 162 8.01 -8.39 -14.19
C ASN A 162 6.98 -9.36 -13.61
N GLY A 163 7.42 -10.44 -12.94
CA GLY A 163 6.51 -11.30 -12.17
C GLY A 163 5.70 -10.50 -11.13
N LYS A 164 6.40 -9.73 -10.29
CA LYS A 164 5.84 -8.71 -9.39
C LYS A 164 6.52 -7.37 -9.68
N GLY A 165 5.82 -6.28 -9.94
CA GLY A 165 6.47 -5.00 -10.23
C GLY A 165 7.27 -4.50 -9.03
N LEU A 166 6.59 -4.20 -7.93
CA LEU A 166 7.18 -3.69 -6.70
C LEU A 166 6.54 -4.34 -5.48
N THR A 167 7.38 -4.73 -4.52
CA THR A 167 6.95 -5.07 -3.16
C THR A 167 7.61 -4.17 -2.13
N MET A 168 6.80 -3.58 -1.27
CA MET A 168 7.23 -2.74 -0.17
C MET A 168 6.91 -3.44 1.16
N SER A 169 7.94 -3.72 1.96
CA SER A 169 7.84 -4.34 3.29
C SER A 169 8.31 -3.36 4.36
N SER A 170 7.51 -2.34 4.68
CA SER A 170 7.87 -1.40 5.74
C SER A 170 7.97 -2.11 7.09
N GLU A 171 9.14 -2.03 7.74
CA GLU A 171 9.48 -2.50 9.09
C GLU A 171 8.71 -3.75 9.69
N GLY A 172 8.29 -4.73 8.89
CA GLY A 172 7.70 -6.02 9.33
C GLY A 172 6.45 -5.92 10.24
N THR A 173 6.21 -6.94 11.09
CA THR A 173 5.02 -7.03 11.97
C THR A 173 4.80 -5.77 12.82
N PHE A 174 5.85 -5.27 13.46
CA PHE A 174 5.78 -4.11 14.31
C PHE A 174 6.96 -3.19 14.00
N PRO A 175 6.73 -1.90 13.73
CA PRO A 175 7.80 -1.02 13.32
C PRO A 175 8.81 -0.86 14.45
N ASN A 176 10.09 -1.08 14.12
CA ASN A 176 11.17 -0.78 15.06
C ASN A 176 11.68 0.67 14.88
N ASP A 177 11.24 1.36 13.84
CA ASP A 177 11.49 2.77 13.54
C ASP A 177 10.13 3.47 13.48
N GLU A 178 9.78 4.21 14.53
CA GLU A 178 8.43 4.75 14.68
C GLU A 178 8.18 5.81 13.60
N GLY A 179 7.14 5.59 12.80
CA GLY A 179 6.68 6.58 11.82
C GLY A 179 7.31 6.43 10.45
N SER A 180 8.14 5.40 10.26
CA SER A 180 8.68 5.08 8.95
C SER A 180 7.62 4.52 8.00
N SER A 181 7.69 4.87 6.73
CA SER A 181 6.80 4.39 5.67
C SER A 181 7.54 4.11 4.37
N GLN A 182 6.97 3.27 3.53
CA GLN A 182 7.47 3.08 2.16
C GLN A 182 6.48 3.67 1.18
N LYS A 183 6.99 4.37 0.18
CA LYS A 183 6.18 5.18 -0.72
C LYS A 183 6.63 5.03 -2.16
N ILE A 184 5.68 5.00 -3.09
CA ILE A 184 5.93 5.17 -4.51
C ILE A 184 4.99 6.22 -5.10
N TRP A 185 5.51 7.10 -5.96
CA TRP A 185 4.69 8.05 -6.68
C TRP A 185 5.20 8.36 -8.09
N ASN A 186 4.34 9.00 -8.90
CA ASN A 186 4.61 9.39 -10.29
C ASN A 186 5.18 8.24 -11.15
N SER A 187 4.75 7.02 -10.88
CA SER A 187 5.40 5.81 -11.42
C SER A 187 4.43 4.99 -12.27
N ILE A 188 4.99 4.14 -13.13
CA ILE A 188 4.24 3.35 -14.09
C ILE A 188 4.52 1.85 -13.93
N PHE A 189 3.45 1.07 -14.02
CA PHE A 189 3.46 -0.39 -13.98
C PHE A 189 2.83 -0.91 -15.27
N ILE A 190 3.54 -1.76 -15.99
CA ILE A 190 3.07 -2.34 -17.25
C ILE A 190 3.14 -3.86 -17.13
N GLY A 191 1.98 -4.51 -17.15
CA GLY A 191 1.89 -5.97 -17.08
C GLY A 191 2.49 -6.62 -18.33
N GLU A 192 2.01 -6.19 -19.49
CA GLU A 192 2.41 -6.73 -20.79
C GLU A 192 2.74 -5.62 -21.78
N SER A 193 4.03 -5.33 -21.98
CA SER A 193 4.51 -4.34 -22.94
C SER A 193 4.36 -4.81 -24.40
N GLU A 194 4.70 -3.99 -25.39
CA GLU A 194 4.81 -4.45 -26.79
C GLU A 194 6.07 -5.29 -27.03
N ASN A 195 7.02 -5.32 -26.08
CA ASN A 195 8.20 -6.16 -26.19
C ASN A 195 7.84 -7.61 -25.83
N VAL A 196 7.62 -8.43 -26.86
CA VAL A 196 7.33 -9.86 -26.71
C VAL A 196 8.56 -10.68 -26.28
N GLY A 197 9.76 -10.11 -26.29
CA GLY A 197 11.00 -10.81 -25.95
C GLY A 197 11.60 -11.56 -27.14
N THR A 198 12.74 -12.22 -26.90
CA THR A 198 13.48 -12.99 -27.91
C THR A 198 13.60 -14.44 -27.45
N ALA A 199 13.19 -15.38 -28.29
CA ALA A 199 13.15 -16.79 -27.93
C ALA A 199 14.55 -17.31 -27.63
N SER A 200 14.73 -17.89 -26.45
CA SER A 200 15.96 -18.52 -25.99
C SER A 200 15.61 -19.75 -25.14
N GLY A 201 16.50 -20.75 -25.09
CA GLY A 201 16.22 -22.03 -24.41
C GLY A 201 15.99 -21.93 -22.90
N SER A 202 16.28 -20.79 -22.26
CA SER A 202 16.13 -20.57 -20.81
C SER A 202 14.92 -19.73 -20.40
N SER A 203 14.23 -19.09 -21.36
CA SER A 203 13.07 -18.24 -21.10
C SER A 203 11.76 -19.03 -21.10
N VAL A 204 10.83 -18.70 -20.20
CA VAL A 204 9.46 -19.23 -20.26
C VAL A 204 8.69 -18.50 -21.36
N TRP A 205 8.04 -19.25 -22.24
CA TRP A 205 7.21 -18.73 -23.34
C TRP A 205 5.76 -19.15 -23.17
N GLY A 206 4.84 -18.30 -23.62
CA GLY A 206 3.44 -18.62 -23.75
C GLY A 206 2.63 -17.45 -24.31
N MET A 207 1.34 -17.71 -24.52
CA MET A 207 0.38 -16.72 -24.99
C MET A 207 0.23 -15.54 -24.02
N GLY A 208 0.37 -14.32 -24.54
CA GLY A 208 0.07 -13.09 -23.83
C GLY A 208 -1.42 -12.98 -23.48
N GLY A 209 -1.72 -12.38 -22.33
CA GLY A 209 -3.09 -12.15 -21.88
C GLY A 209 -3.73 -10.90 -22.48
N VAL A 210 -2.93 -9.88 -22.82
CA VAL A 210 -3.47 -8.61 -23.38
C VAL A 210 -3.70 -8.73 -24.88
N LYS A 211 -2.78 -9.38 -25.58
CA LYS A 211 -2.91 -9.74 -26.99
C LYS A 211 -2.56 -11.22 -27.13
N PRO A 212 -3.28 -11.99 -27.95
CA PRO A 212 -3.00 -13.41 -28.18
C PRO A 212 -1.75 -13.56 -29.07
N VAL A 213 -0.59 -13.24 -28.50
CA VAL A 213 0.71 -13.32 -29.16
C VAL A 213 1.67 -14.06 -28.21
N GLU A 214 2.42 -14.99 -28.76
CA GLU A 214 3.48 -15.70 -28.03
C GLU A 214 4.55 -14.71 -27.55
N ARG A 215 4.91 -14.81 -26.27
CA ARG A 215 5.88 -13.90 -25.64
C ARG A 215 6.65 -14.54 -24.49
N SER A 216 7.76 -13.92 -24.13
CA SER A 216 8.49 -14.20 -22.90
C SER A 216 7.64 -13.88 -21.67
N LEU A 217 7.52 -14.82 -20.74
CA LEU A 217 6.84 -14.67 -19.46
C LEU A 217 7.85 -14.74 -18.31
N PRO A 218 7.61 -14.05 -17.19
CA PRO A 218 8.62 -13.87 -16.16
C PRO A 218 8.99 -15.17 -15.43
N ARG A 219 8.01 -16.00 -15.02
CA ARG A 219 8.28 -17.18 -14.16
C ARG A 219 7.67 -18.49 -14.62
N ALA A 220 6.40 -18.45 -14.98
CA ALA A 220 5.61 -19.58 -15.46
C ALA A 220 4.43 -19.03 -16.25
N THR A 221 3.80 -19.84 -17.09
CA THR A 221 2.58 -19.46 -17.82
C THR A 221 1.46 -19.09 -16.86
N ASP A 222 1.35 -19.81 -15.74
CA ASP A 222 0.31 -19.65 -14.73
C ASP A 222 0.70 -18.79 -13.51
N PHE A 223 1.88 -18.15 -13.54
CA PHE A 223 2.31 -17.31 -12.42
C PHE A 223 1.42 -16.07 -12.28
N PRO A 224 0.82 -15.80 -11.10
CA PRO A 224 -0.06 -14.66 -10.88
C PRO A 224 0.74 -13.37 -10.85
N MET A 225 0.82 -12.71 -12.01
CA MET A 225 1.51 -11.45 -12.16
C MET A 225 0.81 -10.33 -11.39
N ARG A 226 1.63 -9.47 -10.78
CA ARG A 226 1.18 -8.31 -10.00
C ARG A 226 1.98 -7.07 -10.38
N GLY A 227 1.34 -5.93 -10.59
CA GLY A 227 2.05 -4.66 -10.67
C GLY A 227 2.59 -4.23 -9.31
N LEU A 228 1.69 -3.79 -8.45
CA LEU A 228 1.99 -3.46 -7.06
C LEU A 228 1.58 -4.63 -6.16
N GLU A 229 2.50 -5.08 -5.33
CA GLU A 229 2.24 -6.08 -4.30
C GLU A 229 2.10 -5.40 -2.94
N VAL A 230 0.85 -5.35 -2.45
CA VAL A 230 0.53 -4.90 -1.09
C VAL A 230 1.03 -5.93 -0.09
N TYR A 231 1.77 -5.46 0.91
CA TYR A 231 2.36 -6.30 1.94
C TYR A 231 2.41 -5.59 3.31
N ASP A 232 3.33 -5.97 4.21
CA ASP A 232 3.38 -5.63 5.66
C ASP A 232 2.76 -4.26 6.03
N GLY A 233 3.29 -3.16 5.49
CA GLY A 233 2.76 -1.80 5.72
C GLY A 233 3.46 -1.03 6.85
N PRO A 234 3.33 0.32 6.88
CA PRO A 234 2.48 1.12 6.01
C PRO A 234 3.19 1.38 4.67
N THR A 235 2.48 1.12 3.58
CA THR A 235 2.93 1.36 2.21
C THR A 235 1.98 2.34 1.51
N LEU A 236 2.54 3.23 0.69
CA LEU A 236 1.81 4.31 0.05
C LEU A 236 2.06 4.25 -1.45
N ALA A 237 1.00 4.29 -2.26
CA ALA A 237 1.11 4.42 -3.70
C ALA A 237 0.25 5.59 -4.18
N GLU A 238 0.90 6.59 -4.77
CA GLU A 238 0.27 7.85 -5.15
C GLU A 238 0.50 8.15 -6.63
N SER A 239 -0.51 8.60 -7.36
CA SER A 239 -0.34 9.04 -8.76
C SER A 239 0.37 7.99 -9.64
N CYS A 240 0.08 6.70 -9.42
CA CYS A 240 0.67 5.59 -10.15
C CYS A 240 -0.24 5.15 -11.30
N THR A 241 0.34 4.85 -12.45
CA THR A 241 -0.40 4.36 -13.63
C THR A 241 -0.14 2.88 -13.85
N PHE A 242 -1.19 2.08 -13.93
CA PHE A 242 -1.14 0.67 -14.29
C PHE A 242 -1.66 0.46 -15.70
N LYS A 243 -0.92 -0.30 -16.52
CA LYS A 243 -1.28 -0.58 -17.91
C LYS A 243 -1.19 -2.05 -18.23
N LYS A 244 -2.08 -2.54 -19.11
CA LYS A 244 -1.93 -3.84 -19.78
C LYS A 244 -1.84 -5.02 -18.80
N TYR A 245 -2.77 -5.07 -17.84
CA TYR A 245 -2.99 -6.20 -16.94
C TYR A 245 -4.29 -6.91 -17.33
N ALA A 246 -4.17 -8.07 -17.96
CA ALA A 246 -5.29 -8.81 -18.53
C ALA A 246 -5.85 -9.88 -17.60
N ALA A 247 -7.13 -10.21 -17.80
CA ALA A 247 -7.76 -11.41 -17.26
C ALA A 247 -7.93 -12.41 -18.41
N ALA A 248 -7.04 -13.40 -18.51
CA ALA A 248 -7.05 -14.38 -19.61
C ALA A 248 -7.07 -15.82 -19.05
N PRO A 249 -8.17 -16.23 -18.37
CA PRO A 249 -8.30 -17.56 -17.80
C PRO A 249 -8.21 -18.68 -18.85
N GLU A 250 -8.58 -18.42 -20.11
CA GLU A 250 -8.47 -19.35 -21.23
C GLU A 250 -7.03 -19.79 -21.53
N TYR A 251 -6.04 -18.97 -21.16
CA TYR A 251 -4.61 -19.30 -21.26
C TYR A 251 -3.99 -19.67 -19.90
N ASN A 252 -4.83 -19.92 -18.88
CA ASN A 252 -4.43 -20.07 -17.49
C ASN A 252 -3.54 -18.90 -17.01
N ARG A 253 -3.82 -17.69 -17.50
CA ARG A 253 -2.98 -16.52 -17.28
C ARG A 253 -3.58 -15.62 -16.23
N TRP A 254 -2.90 -15.55 -15.09
CA TRP A 254 -3.29 -14.72 -13.96
C TRP A 254 -2.43 -13.45 -13.96
N SER A 255 -3.06 -12.29 -14.12
CA SER A 255 -2.40 -10.98 -14.09
C SER A 255 -3.30 -9.98 -13.40
N SER A 256 -2.72 -9.05 -12.64
CA SER A 256 -3.44 -8.02 -11.91
C SER A 256 -2.57 -6.79 -11.69
N ALA A 257 -3.16 -5.60 -11.78
CA ALA A 257 -2.44 -4.37 -11.51
C ALA A 257 -2.01 -4.29 -10.03
N ILE A 258 -2.92 -4.63 -9.10
CA ILE A 258 -2.69 -4.66 -7.66
C ILE A 258 -3.02 -6.06 -7.13
N GLY A 259 -2.15 -6.58 -6.28
CA GLY A 259 -2.41 -7.82 -5.55
C GLY A 259 -1.65 -7.87 -4.23
N PHE A 260 -1.73 -8.98 -3.52
CA PHE A 260 -1.09 -9.15 -2.21
C PHE A 260 0.11 -10.10 -2.27
N PHE A 261 1.00 -10.01 -1.27
CA PHE A 261 2.07 -10.98 -1.10
C PHE A 261 1.51 -12.40 -0.96
N LEU A 262 2.07 -13.34 -1.70
CA LEU A 262 1.59 -14.74 -1.73
C LEU A 262 2.03 -15.50 -0.50
N ASN A 263 1.17 -16.41 -0.04
CA ASN A 263 1.47 -17.37 1.03
C ASN A 263 2.02 -16.64 2.25
N ASN A 264 1.29 -15.62 2.67
CA ASN A 264 1.76 -14.60 3.55
C ASN A 264 1.54 -14.98 5.02
N ASN A 265 2.63 -15.20 5.76
CA ASN A 265 2.57 -15.46 7.20
C ASN A 265 2.40 -14.19 8.05
N TRP A 266 2.58 -13.01 7.45
CA TRP A 266 2.62 -11.70 8.11
C TRP A 266 1.36 -10.92 7.76
N GLN A 267 0.78 -10.22 8.71
CA GLN A 267 -0.47 -9.49 8.47
C GLN A 267 -0.21 -8.17 7.73
N THR A 268 -1.23 -7.68 7.01
CA THR A 268 -1.16 -6.42 6.26
C THR A 268 -1.77 -5.28 7.04
N ALA A 269 -1.13 -4.12 7.04
CA ALA A 269 -1.62 -2.93 7.72
C ALA A 269 -2.83 -2.29 7.00
N PRO A 270 -3.89 -1.90 7.73
CA PRO A 270 -4.98 -1.08 7.18
C PRO A 270 -4.52 0.29 6.66
N ARG A 271 -3.31 0.72 7.02
CA ARG A 271 -2.69 1.99 6.58
C ARG A 271 -1.87 1.85 5.28
N ASN A 272 -2.05 0.75 4.56
CA ASN A 272 -1.60 0.66 3.17
C ASN A 272 -2.52 1.50 2.30
N ASN A 273 -2.08 2.68 1.85
CA ASN A 273 -2.94 3.65 1.17
C ASN A 273 -2.60 3.76 -0.31
N LEU A 274 -3.64 3.74 -1.14
CA LEU A 274 -3.59 3.99 -2.58
C LEU A 274 -4.41 5.25 -2.89
N THR A 275 -3.89 6.12 -3.74
CA THR A 275 -4.56 7.36 -4.20
C THR A 275 -4.04 7.78 -5.56
N GLY A 276 -4.88 8.42 -6.37
CA GLY A 276 -4.54 8.88 -7.71
C GLY A 276 -4.13 7.72 -8.63
N ILE A 277 -4.66 6.53 -8.41
CA ILE A 277 -4.35 5.36 -9.21
C ILE A 277 -5.04 5.46 -10.56
N LYS A 278 -4.27 5.33 -11.64
CA LYS A 278 -4.80 5.35 -13.01
C LYS A 278 -4.69 3.96 -13.63
N PHE A 279 -5.73 3.53 -14.32
CA PHE A 279 -5.74 2.30 -15.10
C PHE A 279 -5.91 2.63 -16.59
N GLU A 280 -5.02 2.12 -17.44
CA GLU A 280 -5.11 2.28 -18.90
C GLU A 280 -4.98 0.91 -19.57
N ASP A 281 -6.05 0.44 -20.23
CA ASP A 281 -6.08 -0.90 -20.83
C ASP A 281 -5.81 -2.01 -19.78
N VAL A 282 -6.60 -2.01 -18.69
CA VAL A 282 -6.49 -2.96 -17.59
C VAL A 282 -7.83 -3.67 -17.41
N GLN A 283 -7.82 -4.99 -17.56
CA GLN A 283 -8.97 -5.84 -17.33
C GLN A 283 -9.01 -6.36 -15.89
N SER A 284 -7.85 -6.54 -15.27
CA SER A 284 -7.71 -7.03 -13.89
C SER A 284 -7.04 -5.98 -13.01
N ARG A 285 -7.85 -5.17 -12.32
CA ARG A 285 -7.37 -4.09 -11.45
C ARG A 285 -6.80 -4.64 -10.14
N VAL A 286 -7.59 -5.45 -9.46
CA VAL A 286 -7.23 -6.04 -8.16
C VAL A 286 -7.52 -7.52 -8.20
N PHE A 287 -6.61 -8.33 -7.66
CA PHE A 287 -6.85 -9.75 -7.48
C PHE A 287 -6.18 -10.28 -6.22
N LEU A 288 -6.99 -10.77 -5.28
CA LEU A 288 -6.49 -11.28 -3.98
C LEU A 288 -6.04 -12.74 -4.09
N GLY A 289 -6.60 -13.49 -5.04
CA GLY A 289 -6.42 -14.93 -5.18
C GLY A 289 -7.38 -15.73 -4.32
N GLY A 290 -7.00 -16.96 -3.99
CA GLY A 290 -7.87 -17.86 -3.23
C GLY A 290 -7.39 -19.30 -3.20
N ARG A 291 -8.11 -20.12 -2.42
CA ARG A 291 -7.87 -21.56 -2.32
C ARG A 291 -7.97 -22.23 -3.69
N ASN A 292 -7.14 -23.26 -3.90
CA ASN A 292 -7.09 -24.07 -5.11
C ASN A 292 -6.66 -23.34 -6.39
N LEU A 293 -6.19 -22.09 -6.29
CA LEU A 293 -5.55 -21.40 -7.40
C LEU A 293 -4.05 -21.68 -7.42
N PRO A 294 -3.43 -21.82 -8.62
CA PRO A 294 -1.99 -21.97 -8.74
C PRO A 294 -1.23 -20.89 -7.94
N TRP A 295 -0.15 -21.28 -7.28
CA TRP A 295 0.73 -20.39 -6.48
C TRP A 295 0.18 -19.87 -5.14
N PHE A 296 -1.12 -20.00 -4.87
CA PHE A 296 -1.77 -19.54 -3.62
C PHE A 296 -1.79 -20.59 -2.48
N GLN A 297 -1.24 -21.79 -2.72
CA GLN A 297 -1.17 -22.89 -1.76
C GLN A 297 -2.52 -23.15 -1.05
N SER A 298 -2.50 -23.28 0.28
CA SER A 298 -3.71 -23.47 1.10
C SER A 298 -4.50 -22.19 1.32
N TYR A 299 -3.93 -21.01 1.00
CA TYR A 299 -4.54 -19.70 1.23
C TYR A 299 -5.13 -19.56 2.65
N SER A 300 -4.33 -19.94 3.64
CA SER A 300 -4.78 -20.07 5.03
C SER A 300 -3.80 -19.48 6.05
N LYS A 301 -2.71 -18.89 5.57
CA LYS A 301 -1.75 -18.19 6.43
C LYS A 301 -2.36 -16.86 6.90
N ASP A 302 -1.84 -16.33 7.99
CA ASP A 302 -2.48 -15.19 8.67
C ASP A 302 -2.55 -13.94 7.79
N GLY A 303 -1.53 -13.69 6.98
CA GLY A 303 -1.54 -12.62 5.98
C GLY A 303 -2.52 -12.84 4.84
N ASP A 304 -2.74 -14.09 4.41
CA ASP A 304 -3.74 -14.43 3.38
C ASP A 304 -5.16 -14.13 3.90
N LYS A 305 -5.42 -14.36 5.20
CA LYS A 305 -6.73 -14.11 5.84
C LYS A 305 -6.96 -12.65 6.21
N THR A 306 -5.91 -11.84 6.36
CA THR A 306 -5.99 -10.45 6.87
C THR A 306 -5.73 -9.38 5.81
N GLN A 307 -5.81 -9.75 4.52
CA GLN A 307 -5.63 -8.84 3.40
C GLN A 307 -6.54 -7.61 3.50
N ILE A 308 -5.92 -6.43 3.55
CA ILE A 308 -6.58 -5.13 3.56
C ILE A 308 -5.68 -4.05 2.93
N PHE A 309 -6.27 -3.16 2.14
CA PHE A 309 -5.67 -1.86 1.79
C PHE A 309 -6.77 -0.78 1.71
N HIS A 310 -6.36 0.48 1.82
CA HIS A 310 -7.22 1.66 1.79
C HIS A 310 -7.10 2.38 0.44
N ASP A 311 -8.22 2.54 -0.26
CA ASP A 311 -8.35 3.44 -1.39
C ASP A 311 -8.90 4.79 -0.92
N VAL A 312 -7.99 5.76 -0.82
CA VAL A 312 -8.26 7.03 -0.13
C VAL A 312 -9.23 7.91 -0.91
N ASP A 313 -9.12 7.91 -2.24
CA ASP A 313 -9.87 8.82 -3.11
C ASP A 313 -10.83 8.10 -4.07
N GLY A 314 -10.91 6.77 -3.99
CA GLY A 314 -11.79 5.97 -4.83
C GLY A 314 -11.22 5.72 -6.23
N SER A 315 -9.95 6.09 -6.48
CA SER A 315 -9.30 5.87 -7.77
C SER A 315 -9.14 4.39 -8.13
N THR A 316 -9.16 3.49 -7.14
CA THR A 316 -9.08 2.04 -7.31
C THR A 316 -10.46 1.38 -7.37
N THR A 317 -11.32 1.66 -6.38
CA THR A 317 -12.60 0.99 -6.10
C THR A 317 -13.79 1.70 -6.74
N GLY A 318 -13.65 2.99 -7.06
CA GLY A 318 -14.73 3.89 -7.40
C GLY A 318 -15.51 4.45 -6.21
N TYR A 319 -15.13 4.09 -4.99
CA TYR A 319 -15.72 4.58 -3.76
C TYR A 319 -14.64 5.27 -2.92
N PRO A 320 -14.72 6.59 -2.69
CA PRO A 320 -13.71 7.30 -1.90
C PRO A 320 -13.69 6.82 -0.45
N ASP A 321 -12.54 6.89 0.22
CA ASP A 321 -12.40 6.51 1.63
C ASP A 321 -12.93 5.09 1.94
N THR A 322 -12.57 4.11 1.09
CA THR A 322 -13.00 2.71 1.24
C THR A 322 -11.85 1.74 1.24
N TYR A 323 -12.08 0.58 1.85
CA TYR A 323 -11.09 -0.47 2.03
C TYR A 323 -11.44 -1.68 1.16
N VAL A 324 -10.42 -2.28 0.54
CA VAL A 324 -10.56 -3.58 -0.11
C VAL A 324 -10.11 -4.66 0.87
N VAL A 325 -11.01 -5.59 1.19
CA VAL A 325 -10.79 -6.66 2.17
C VAL A 325 -11.04 -8.05 1.55
N GLY A 326 -10.37 -9.07 2.08
CA GLY A 326 -10.54 -10.45 1.63
C GLY A 326 -11.96 -10.99 1.77
N GLN A 327 -12.40 -11.80 0.79
CA GLN A 327 -13.77 -12.36 0.74
C GLN A 327 -14.22 -13.08 2.02
N ASP A 328 -13.30 -13.80 2.67
CA ASP A 328 -13.59 -14.70 3.79
C ASP A 328 -13.33 -14.03 5.15
N ASN A 329 -12.99 -12.73 5.18
CA ASN A 329 -12.68 -12.01 6.41
C ASN A 329 -13.91 -11.27 6.94
N PHE A 330 -14.78 -11.98 7.66
CA PHE A 330 -15.99 -11.42 8.29
C PHE A 330 -15.68 -10.41 9.40
N VAL A 331 -14.52 -10.52 10.05
CA VAL A 331 -14.05 -9.56 11.07
C VAL A 331 -13.94 -8.14 10.50
N LEU A 332 -13.63 -8.00 9.20
CA LEU A 332 -13.46 -6.71 8.52
C LEU A 332 -14.66 -6.27 7.67
N ARG A 333 -15.71 -7.09 7.57
CA ARG A 333 -16.89 -6.79 6.75
C ARG A 333 -17.99 -6.13 7.57
N ASN A 334 -18.92 -5.50 6.88
CA ASN A 334 -20.18 -4.99 7.41
C ASN A 334 -21.28 -5.18 6.34
N PRO A 335 -22.57 -4.99 6.69
CA PRO A 335 -23.67 -5.17 5.74
C PRO A 335 -23.66 -4.24 4.52
N GLY A 336 -23.00 -3.08 4.60
CA GLY A 336 -22.89 -2.11 3.51
C GLY A 336 -21.85 -2.49 2.45
N CYS A 337 -20.93 -3.42 2.76
CA CYS A 337 -19.85 -3.79 1.85
C CYS A 337 -20.34 -4.26 0.46
N VAL A 338 -19.69 -3.77 -0.58
CA VAL A 338 -19.95 -4.15 -1.97
C VAL A 338 -19.04 -5.31 -2.39
N GLY A 339 -19.63 -6.44 -2.76
CA GLY A 339 -18.87 -7.60 -3.26
C GLY A 339 -18.32 -7.38 -4.67
N LYS A 340 -17.06 -7.78 -4.89
CA LYS A 340 -16.38 -7.80 -6.19
C LYS A 340 -15.84 -9.20 -6.46
N SER A 341 -16.65 -10.02 -7.12
CA SER A 341 -16.34 -11.44 -7.35
C SER A 341 -15.11 -11.62 -8.23
N GLU A 342 -14.92 -10.73 -9.21
CA GLU A 342 -13.77 -10.70 -10.11
C GLU A 342 -12.45 -10.38 -9.37
N TRP A 343 -12.52 -9.71 -8.21
CA TRP A 343 -11.36 -9.43 -7.36
C TRP A 343 -11.17 -10.48 -6.24
N ARG A 344 -12.21 -11.29 -6.00
CA ARG A 344 -12.36 -12.15 -4.82
C ARG A 344 -12.26 -11.36 -3.51
N ALA A 345 -12.91 -10.20 -3.49
CA ALA A 345 -12.82 -9.21 -2.43
C ALA A 345 -14.15 -8.51 -2.15
N TYR A 346 -14.19 -7.75 -1.06
CA TYR A 346 -15.24 -6.78 -0.77
C TYR A 346 -14.64 -5.38 -0.67
N ILE A 347 -15.41 -4.38 -1.11
CA ILE A 347 -15.14 -2.97 -0.87
C ILE A 347 -16.02 -2.54 0.31
N CYS A 348 -15.41 -2.01 1.37
CA CYS A 348 -16.10 -1.67 2.60
C CYS A 348 -15.71 -0.26 3.06
N SER A 349 -16.70 0.54 3.45
CA SER A 349 -16.51 1.71 4.30
C SER A 349 -16.31 1.28 5.76
N GLY A 350 -15.59 2.08 6.54
CA GLY A 350 -15.41 1.81 7.96
C GLY A 350 -14.11 2.37 8.50
N LYS A 351 -13.98 2.32 9.83
CA LYS A 351 -12.73 2.65 10.51
C LYS A 351 -12.02 1.35 10.89
N TYR A 352 -10.75 1.25 10.52
CA TYR A 352 -9.97 0.04 10.71
C TYR A 352 -8.64 0.33 11.40
N ALA A 353 -8.26 -0.56 12.31
CA ALA A 353 -6.97 -0.55 12.98
C ALA A 353 -6.47 -1.99 13.18
N GLN A 354 -5.45 -2.17 14.01
CA GLN A 354 -4.88 -3.49 14.28
C GLN A 354 -4.64 -3.70 15.77
N LEU A 355 -4.86 -4.92 16.23
CA LEU A 355 -4.35 -5.34 17.54
C LEU A 355 -3.02 -6.05 17.32
N PHE A 356 -2.06 -5.86 18.21
CA PHE A 356 -0.90 -6.73 18.30
C PHE A 356 -0.96 -7.50 19.61
N ILE A 357 -1.23 -8.79 19.53
CA ILE A 357 -1.42 -9.65 20.68
C ILE A 357 -0.21 -10.56 20.80
N HIS A 358 0.51 -10.44 21.90
CA HIS A 358 1.55 -11.37 22.32
C HIS A 358 0.96 -12.33 23.33
N ALA A 359 1.13 -13.63 23.10
CA ALA A 359 0.74 -14.70 24.02
C ALA A 359 1.99 -15.46 24.46
N GLU A 360 2.15 -15.61 25.77
CA GLU A 360 3.29 -16.25 26.40
C GLU A 360 2.77 -17.26 27.44
N ASP A 361 3.41 -18.43 27.51
CA ASP A 361 3.10 -19.49 28.48
C ASP A 361 1.64 -20.00 28.48
N PRO A 362 1.19 -20.70 27.41
CA PRO A 362 1.98 -21.12 26.25
C PRO A 362 1.84 -20.16 25.06
N GLY A 363 2.95 -19.88 24.37
CA GLY A 363 2.94 -19.11 23.12
C GLY A 363 3.04 -20.00 21.88
N ASN A 364 2.11 -20.94 21.71
CA ASN A 364 2.03 -21.80 20.52
C ASN A 364 0.60 -22.16 20.09
N LEU A 365 -0.41 -21.51 20.67
CA LEU A 365 -1.82 -21.81 20.45
C LEU A 365 -2.32 -21.28 19.09
N LEU A 366 -3.42 -21.83 18.59
CA LEU A 366 -4.26 -21.13 17.63
C LEU A 366 -5.16 -20.14 18.39
N MET A 367 -5.21 -18.91 17.90
CA MET A 367 -6.06 -17.87 18.45
C MET A 367 -7.26 -17.64 17.53
N SER A 368 -8.46 -17.80 18.06
CA SER A 368 -9.71 -17.49 17.34
C SER A 368 -10.21 -16.12 17.78
N LEU A 369 -10.20 -15.15 16.87
CA LEU A 369 -10.85 -13.86 17.07
C LEU A 369 -12.26 -13.92 16.48
N VAL A 370 -13.26 -13.76 17.33
CA VAL A 370 -14.68 -13.76 16.95
C VAL A 370 -15.18 -12.34 17.06
N ARG A 371 -15.88 -11.85 16.03
CA ARG A 371 -16.61 -10.59 16.09
C ARG A 371 -18.02 -10.90 16.57
N ASP A 372 -18.50 -10.18 17.58
CA ASP A 372 -19.80 -10.47 18.21
C ASP A 372 -20.98 -10.39 17.23
N GLU A 373 -20.83 -9.67 16.12
CA GLU A 373 -21.80 -9.57 15.02
C GLU A 373 -21.79 -10.78 14.06
N TYR A 374 -20.71 -11.58 14.07
CA TYR A 374 -20.50 -12.73 13.20
C TYR A 374 -19.91 -13.92 13.98
N PRO A 375 -20.60 -14.43 15.01
CA PRO A 375 -20.05 -15.48 15.90
C PRO A 375 -19.71 -16.78 15.17
N ASP A 376 -20.43 -17.10 14.09
CA ASP A 376 -20.23 -18.32 13.28
C ASP A 376 -19.04 -18.23 12.30
N HIS A 377 -18.36 -17.07 12.24
CA HIS A 377 -17.26 -16.81 11.31
C HIS A 377 -15.97 -16.33 12.01
N PRO A 378 -15.35 -17.17 12.86
CA PRO A 378 -14.11 -16.83 13.57
C PRO A 378 -12.93 -16.62 12.61
N LEU A 379 -12.13 -15.58 12.88
CA LEU A 379 -10.79 -15.43 12.30
C LEU A 379 -9.79 -16.22 13.15
N VAL A 380 -9.47 -17.44 12.71
CA VAL A 380 -8.48 -18.31 13.36
C VAL A 380 -7.07 -17.96 12.86
N MET A 381 -6.14 -17.68 13.77
CA MET A 381 -4.77 -17.29 13.46
C MET A 381 -3.76 -18.22 14.13
N LYS A 382 -2.69 -18.51 13.39
CA LYS A 382 -1.56 -19.31 13.91
C LYS A 382 -0.53 -18.44 14.62
N GLY A 383 -0.40 -17.18 14.21
CA GLY A 383 0.61 -16.21 14.59
C GLY A 383 1.91 -16.33 13.79
N THR A 384 2.74 -15.28 13.88
CA THR A 384 3.84 -15.02 12.94
C THR A 384 5.18 -15.73 13.24
N ALA A 385 5.28 -16.51 14.32
CA ALA A 385 6.56 -17.08 14.76
C ALA A 385 7.12 -18.14 13.77
N SER A 386 8.43 -18.06 13.49
CA SER A 386 9.16 -19.03 12.68
C SER A 386 9.46 -20.30 13.49
N PRO A 387 9.53 -21.49 12.88
CA PRO A 387 9.86 -22.72 13.59
C PRO A 387 11.26 -22.63 14.22
N GLY A 388 11.36 -22.82 15.55
CA GLY A 388 12.62 -23.23 16.18
C GLY A 388 13.21 -22.38 17.32
N VAL A 389 12.68 -21.19 17.68
CA VAL A 389 13.20 -20.44 18.84
C VAL A 389 12.10 -19.69 19.62
N ASN A 390 11.75 -20.25 20.79
CA ASN A 390 11.25 -19.63 22.03
C ASN A 390 9.89 -18.87 22.08
N VAL A 391 8.91 -19.57 22.68
CA VAL A 391 7.86 -19.25 23.69
C VAL A 391 6.84 -18.11 23.49
N ASN A 392 7.02 -17.14 22.58
CA ASN A 392 6.12 -15.97 22.50
C ASN A 392 5.42 -15.89 21.14
N GLN A 393 4.13 -16.26 21.09
CA GLN A 393 3.32 -16.17 19.87
C GLN A 393 2.81 -14.75 19.66
N LYS A 394 2.73 -14.36 18.39
CA LYS A 394 2.36 -13.00 17.99
C LYS A 394 1.26 -13.03 16.94
N TYR A 395 0.14 -12.40 17.22
CA TYR A 395 -1.03 -12.30 16.34
C TYR A 395 -1.33 -10.84 16.04
N GLN A 396 -1.67 -10.53 14.79
CA GLN A 396 -1.94 -9.16 14.35
C GLN A 396 -3.22 -9.01 13.53
N PRO A 397 -4.40 -9.31 14.11
CA PRO A 397 -5.64 -9.14 13.38
C PRO A 397 -5.85 -7.65 13.08
N ALA A 398 -6.19 -7.34 11.83
CA ALA A 398 -6.91 -6.12 11.53
C ALA A 398 -8.32 -6.22 12.12
N VAL A 399 -8.82 -5.12 12.67
CA VAL A 399 -10.12 -5.04 13.33
C VAL A 399 -10.86 -3.80 12.85
N MET A 400 -12.19 -3.88 12.86
CA MET A 400 -13.06 -2.72 12.70
C MET A 400 -13.21 -2.04 14.07
N LEU A 401 -13.02 -0.73 14.11
CA LEU A 401 -13.11 0.05 15.34
C LEU A 401 -14.57 0.22 15.78
N GLU A 402 -14.77 0.55 17.06
CA GLU A 402 -16.09 0.72 17.69
C GLU A 402 -16.94 -0.57 17.66
N LYS A 403 -16.26 -1.72 17.64
CA LYS A 403 -16.85 -3.06 17.65
C LYS A 403 -16.38 -3.88 18.84
N SER A 404 -17.05 -5.00 19.06
CA SER A 404 -16.75 -5.94 20.12
C SER A 404 -16.35 -7.32 19.58
N TYR A 405 -15.38 -7.92 20.27
CA TYR A 405 -14.77 -9.18 19.89
C TYR A 405 -14.52 -10.06 21.11
N THR A 406 -14.54 -11.37 20.90
CA THR A 406 -14.05 -12.36 21.84
C THR A 406 -12.82 -13.09 21.29
N VAL A 407 -11.88 -13.43 22.17
CA VAL A 407 -10.65 -14.16 21.85
C VAL A 407 -10.67 -15.50 22.55
N HIS A 408 -10.48 -16.57 21.78
CA HIS A 408 -10.50 -17.95 22.26
C HIS A 408 -9.21 -18.66 21.86
N TRP A 409 -8.89 -19.72 22.59
CA TRP A 409 -7.65 -20.47 22.45
C TRP A 409 -7.97 -21.95 22.25
N ASP A 410 -7.26 -22.61 21.34
CA ASP A 410 -7.38 -24.07 21.12
C ASP A 410 -6.71 -24.92 22.22
N GLY A 411 -6.17 -24.28 23.25
CA GLY A 411 -5.62 -24.88 24.46
C GLY A 411 -5.93 -24.04 25.70
N ARG A 412 -5.26 -24.32 26.81
CA ARG A 412 -5.34 -23.46 28.01
C ARG A 412 -4.86 -22.06 27.68
N ALA A 413 -5.60 -21.02 28.10
CA ALA A 413 -5.24 -19.64 27.86
C ALA A 413 -3.78 -19.32 28.32
N PRO A 414 -3.09 -18.39 27.64
CA PRO A 414 -1.75 -17.96 28.04
C PRO A 414 -1.73 -17.31 29.42
N GLU A 415 -0.71 -17.60 30.22
CA GLU A 415 -0.50 -16.97 31.54
C GLU A 415 -0.15 -15.48 31.41
N GLN A 416 0.45 -15.07 30.29
CA GLN A 416 0.69 -13.68 29.98
C GLN A 416 0.21 -13.32 28.57
N VAL A 417 -0.64 -12.29 28.49
CA VAL A 417 -1.08 -11.69 27.22
C VAL A 417 -0.74 -10.20 27.21
N THR A 418 -0.03 -9.73 26.19
CA THR A 418 0.20 -8.29 25.97
C THR A 418 -0.53 -7.84 24.72
N ILE A 419 -1.36 -6.80 24.84
CA ILE A 419 -2.18 -6.25 23.75
C ILE A 419 -1.71 -4.83 23.46
N TYR A 420 -1.31 -4.55 22.21
CA TYR A 420 -1.04 -3.20 21.74
C TYR A 420 -2.17 -2.75 20.78
N PRO A 421 -2.81 -1.59 21.02
CA PRO A 421 -3.64 -0.92 20.02
C PRO A 421 -2.73 -0.22 19.00
N ILE A 422 -2.44 -0.87 17.87
CA ILE A 422 -1.62 -0.27 16.79
C ILE A 422 -2.51 0.26 15.68
N ASN A 423 -2.18 1.43 15.16
CA ASN A 423 -3.03 2.13 14.19
C ASN A 423 -4.37 2.66 14.74
N PHE A 424 -4.49 2.75 16.06
CA PHE A 424 -5.58 3.42 16.76
C PHE A 424 -5.22 4.90 16.95
N ASP A 425 -6.05 5.81 16.46
CA ASP A 425 -5.95 7.23 16.76
C ASP A 425 -6.63 7.53 18.11
N SER A 426 -6.40 8.72 18.68
CA SER A 426 -6.91 9.04 20.03
C SER A 426 -8.42 8.88 20.11
N GLY A 427 -8.86 8.14 21.13
CA GLY A 427 -10.28 7.85 21.33
C GLY A 427 -10.78 6.59 20.61
N ASP A 428 -10.07 6.09 19.60
CA ASP A 428 -10.40 4.81 18.96
C ASP A 428 -10.40 3.68 19.98
N TRP A 429 -11.34 2.76 19.84
CA TRP A 429 -11.50 1.67 20.78
C TRP A 429 -12.10 0.41 20.15
N VAL A 430 -11.86 -0.72 20.80
CA VAL A 430 -12.58 -1.98 20.62
C VAL A 430 -12.83 -2.62 21.99
N ARG A 431 -13.94 -3.35 22.14
CA ARG A 431 -14.21 -4.17 23.32
C ARG A 431 -13.67 -5.57 23.09
N LEU A 432 -12.82 -6.07 23.98
CA LEU A 432 -12.26 -7.42 23.90
C LEU A 432 -12.68 -8.25 25.11
N GLY A 433 -13.25 -9.43 24.88
CA GLY A 433 -13.43 -10.49 25.89
C GLY A 433 -12.42 -11.61 25.64
N LEU A 434 -11.44 -11.79 26.53
CA LEU A 434 -10.47 -12.89 26.42
C LEU A 434 -10.97 -14.09 27.24
N CYS A 435 -11.04 -15.26 26.63
CA CYS A 435 -11.47 -16.48 27.31
C CYS A 435 -10.39 -17.03 28.24
N TYR A 436 -10.76 -17.26 29.49
CA TYR A 436 -9.97 -17.90 30.53
C TYR A 436 -10.84 -18.91 31.30
N PRO A 437 -10.25 -19.92 31.96
CA PRO A 437 -11.01 -20.83 32.81
C PRO A 437 -11.67 -20.09 33.98
N PRO A 438 -12.82 -20.57 34.51
CA PRO A 438 -13.44 -19.99 35.71
C PRO A 438 -12.50 -19.99 36.92
N ARG A 439 -12.70 -19.05 37.85
CA ARG A 439 -11.86 -18.79 39.03
C ARG A 439 -10.42 -18.38 38.71
N THR A 440 -10.20 -17.80 37.53
CA THR A 440 -8.91 -17.19 37.18
C THR A 440 -8.77 -15.85 37.87
N THR A 441 -7.58 -15.57 38.41
CA THR A 441 -7.25 -14.27 38.99
C THR A 441 -6.30 -13.51 38.07
N PHE A 442 -6.44 -12.18 38.02
CA PHE A 442 -5.72 -11.35 37.06
C PHE A 442 -4.96 -10.22 37.75
N ARG A 443 -3.76 -9.95 37.24
CA ARG A 443 -3.09 -8.67 37.38
C ARG A 443 -2.99 -8.03 36.01
N VAL A 444 -3.66 -6.90 35.82
CA VAL A 444 -3.67 -6.17 34.55
C VAL A 444 -2.91 -4.87 34.73
N ARG A 445 -2.03 -4.52 33.78
CA ARG A 445 -1.24 -3.28 33.77
C ARG A 445 -1.39 -2.56 32.46
N TYR A 446 -1.45 -1.23 32.51
CA TYR A 446 -1.31 -0.37 31.35
C TYR A 446 0.08 0.26 31.34
N GLN A 447 0.72 0.27 30.19
CA GLN A 447 2.06 0.84 30.03
C GLN A 447 2.18 1.65 28.74
N ILE A 448 3.05 2.65 28.77
CA ILE A 448 3.53 3.34 27.58
C ILE A 448 5.03 3.07 27.47
N ARG A 449 5.45 2.56 26.31
CA ARG A 449 6.84 2.20 26.03
C ARG A 449 7.36 2.93 24.80
N THR A 450 8.43 3.70 24.96
CA THR A 450 9.15 4.34 23.87
C THR A 450 10.04 3.33 23.14
N ARG A 451 10.35 3.59 21.86
CA ARG A 451 11.24 2.73 21.06
C ARG A 451 12.69 3.18 21.10
N VAL A 452 12.94 4.49 21.02
CA VAL A 452 14.29 5.06 21.00
C VAL A 452 14.38 6.26 21.97
N PRO A 453 15.10 6.16 23.10
CA PRO A 453 15.60 4.92 23.70
C PRO A 453 14.44 4.01 24.14
N SER A 454 14.67 2.70 24.19
CA SER A 454 13.63 1.78 24.65
C SER A 454 13.47 1.89 26.16
N ALA A 455 12.36 2.48 26.62
CA ALA A 455 12.07 2.67 28.03
C ALA A 455 10.56 2.57 28.29
N THR A 456 10.20 2.10 29.48
CA THR A 456 8.82 2.22 29.98
C THR A 456 8.71 3.59 30.64
N VAL A 457 7.94 4.49 30.02
CA VAL A 457 7.77 5.88 30.49
C VAL A 457 6.53 6.04 31.36
N HIS A 458 5.59 5.10 31.27
CA HIS A 458 4.40 5.05 32.11
C HIS A 458 4.05 3.60 32.43
N ASN A 459 3.62 3.35 33.66
CA ASN A 459 3.18 2.04 34.13
C ASN A 459 2.21 2.20 35.29
N GLU A 460 1.00 1.65 35.14
CA GLU A 460 -0.06 1.68 36.15
C GLU A 460 -0.73 0.30 36.22
N ASP A 461 -1.15 -0.11 37.43
CA ASP A 461 -2.02 -1.28 37.60
C ASP A 461 -3.47 -0.86 37.28
N ILE A 462 -4.17 -1.69 36.50
CA ILE A 462 -5.57 -1.52 36.11
C ILE A 462 -6.43 -2.25 37.15
N HIS A 463 -7.56 -1.65 37.55
CA HIS A 463 -8.45 -2.21 38.57
C HIS A 463 -9.66 -2.94 37.99
N SER A 464 -10.16 -3.92 38.73
CA SER A 464 -11.38 -4.66 38.40
C SER A 464 -12.63 -3.83 38.68
N VAL A 465 -13.65 -3.96 37.84
CA VAL A 465 -15.00 -3.43 38.06
C VAL A 465 -16.02 -4.58 38.14
N SER A 466 -17.27 -4.28 38.49
CA SER A 466 -18.28 -5.30 38.81
C SER A 466 -19.19 -5.70 37.64
N SER A 467 -19.15 -5.00 36.50
CA SER A 467 -20.02 -5.30 35.35
C SER A 467 -19.43 -4.86 34.02
N LEU A 468 -19.92 -5.45 32.93
CA LEU A 468 -19.56 -5.07 31.57
C LEU A 468 -19.93 -3.61 31.24
N ASN A 469 -21.05 -3.11 31.76
CA ASN A 469 -21.49 -1.72 31.56
C ASN A 469 -20.43 -0.71 32.07
N ASN A 470 -19.72 -1.03 33.15
CA ASN A 470 -18.64 -0.19 33.65
C ASN A 470 -17.45 -0.14 32.68
N ILE A 471 -17.18 -1.23 31.95
CA ILE A 471 -16.14 -1.29 30.92
C ILE A 471 -16.52 -0.44 29.71
N GLU A 472 -17.77 -0.53 29.26
CA GLU A 472 -18.25 0.20 28.07
C GLU A 472 -18.21 1.72 28.27
N GLY A 473 -18.64 2.21 29.45
CA GLY A 473 -18.54 3.63 29.82
C GLY A 473 -17.15 4.07 30.26
N GLY A 474 -16.20 3.14 30.41
CA GLY A 474 -14.88 3.38 30.96
C GLY A 474 -13.90 4.08 30.02
N ASN A 475 -12.77 4.53 30.59
CA ASN A 475 -11.67 5.17 29.89
C ASN A 475 -10.65 4.20 29.27
N GLY A 476 -10.91 2.88 29.34
CA GLY A 476 -9.99 1.83 28.85
C GLY A 476 -8.96 1.35 29.87
N LYS A 477 -9.02 1.84 31.11
CA LYS A 477 -8.15 1.45 32.23
C LYS A 477 -8.92 0.69 33.32
N MET A 478 -9.81 -0.21 32.90
CA MET A 478 -10.61 -1.07 33.78
C MET A 478 -10.74 -2.47 33.16
N PHE A 479 -10.94 -3.50 33.97
CA PHE A 479 -11.24 -4.85 33.50
C PHE A 479 -12.39 -5.49 34.29
N TYR A 480 -13.14 -6.39 33.66
CA TYR A 480 -14.21 -7.14 34.30
C TYR A 480 -14.08 -8.62 33.92
N PHE A 481 -14.03 -9.51 34.90
CA PHE A 481 -14.05 -10.95 34.64
C PHE A 481 -15.43 -11.51 34.93
N GLU A 482 -16.09 -12.03 33.90
CA GLU A 482 -17.40 -12.64 34.02
C GLU A 482 -17.26 -14.16 34.20
N GLU A 483 -17.45 -14.63 35.43
CA GLU A 483 -17.33 -16.05 35.78
C GLU A 483 -18.31 -16.96 35.02
N SER A 484 -19.50 -16.46 34.65
CA SER A 484 -20.51 -17.28 33.95
C SER A 484 -20.12 -17.66 32.53
N THR A 485 -19.32 -16.83 31.86
CA THR A 485 -18.86 -17.09 30.49
C THR A 485 -17.37 -17.38 30.40
N GLY A 486 -16.59 -17.05 31.43
CA GLY A 486 -15.13 -17.16 31.43
C GLY A 486 -14.44 -16.04 30.65
N LEU A 487 -15.14 -14.94 30.32
CA LEU A 487 -14.58 -13.84 29.55
C LEU A 487 -14.01 -12.73 30.46
N LEU A 488 -12.75 -12.39 30.23
CA LEU A 488 -12.11 -11.18 30.74
C LEU A 488 -12.35 -10.04 29.77
N PHE A 489 -13.23 -9.12 30.12
CA PHE A 489 -13.56 -7.94 29.33
C PHE A 489 -12.62 -6.76 29.60
N LEU A 490 -12.20 -6.14 28.51
CA LEU A 490 -11.37 -4.94 28.43
C LEU A 490 -11.94 -4.02 27.36
N LYS A 491 -11.83 -2.71 27.58
CA LYS A 491 -11.99 -1.71 26.52
C LYS A 491 -10.61 -1.27 26.07
N VAL A 492 -10.12 -1.85 24.99
CA VAL A 492 -8.82 -1.48 24.42
C VAL A 492 -9.01 -0.16 23.69
N ARG A 493 -8.42 0.91 24.22
CA ARG A 493 -8.59 2.28 23.73
C ARG A 493 -7.24 2.97 23.64
N ALA A 494 -6.99 3.69 22.55
CA ALA A 494 -5.85 4.60 22.47
C ALA A 494 -6.18 5.92 23.18
N ASN A 495 -5.28 6.38 24.03
CA ASN A 495 -5.47 7.57 24.87
C ASN A 495 -4.78 8.81 24.31
N TYR A 496 -3.88 8.63 23.34
CA TYR A 496 -3.04 9.70 22.80
C TYR A 496 -3.00 9.66 21.28
N ASP A 497 -2.83 10.83 20.68
CA ASP A 497 -2.79 10.95 19.23
C ASP A 497 -1.54 10.33 18.63
N ARG A 498 -1.69 9.82 17.41
CA ARG A 498 -0.58 9.43 16.55
C ARG A 498 -0.21 10.58 15.63
N GLU A 499 1.05 10.61 15.23
CA GLU A 499 1.53 11.51 14.18
C GLU A 499 1.82 10.73 12.90
N GLY A 500 1.31 11.20 11.75
CA GLY A 500 1.59 10.60 10.45
C GLY A 500 1.35 9.09 10.37
N HIS A 501 2.41 8.34 10.03
CA HIS A 501 2.36 6.88 9.87
C HIS A 501 2.80 6.10 11.12
N ASN A 502 2.98 6.76 12.27
CA ASN A 502 3.43 6.12 13.51
C ASN A 502 2.43 5.11 14.03
N TYR A 503 2.78 3.81 14.12
CA TYR A 503 1.87 2.76 14.62
C TYR A 503 1.37 3.04 16.05
N CYS A 504 2.19 3.75 16.82
CA CYS A 504 1.98 4.11 18.21
C CYS A 504 1.76 5.62 18.37
N SER A 505 1.21 6.03 19.51
CA SER A 505 1.05 7.44 19.84
C SER A 505 2.38 8.19 19.95
N HIS A 506 2.34 9.53 19.88
CA HIS A 506 3.51 10.38 20.11
C HIS A 506 4.11 10.24 21.52
N MET A 507 3.33 9.75 22.50
CA MET A 507 3.82 9.44 23.85
C MET A 507 4.59 8.11 23.93
N GLY A 508 4.51 7.28 22.88
CA GLY A 508 5.05 5.93 22.80
C GLY A 508 3.96 4.88 22.58
N CYS A 509 4.36 3.61 22.54
CA CYS A 509 3.45 2.49 22.33
C CYS A 509 2.69 2.15 23.61
N GLU A 510 1.39 2.44 23.59
CA GLU A 510 0.43 1.98 24.59
C GLU A 510 0.33 0.45 24.55
N ARG A 511 0.24 -0.20 25.73
CA ARG A 511 0.02 -1.64 25.84
C ARG A 511 -0.68 -2.02 27.13
N ILE A 512 -1.53 -3.04 27.04
CA ILE A 512 -2.18 -3.67 28.19
C ILE A 512 -1.50 -5.03 28.40
N ILE A 513 -0.99 -5.27 29.61
CA ILE A 513 -0.35 -6.53 30.00
C ILE A 513 -1.26 -7.23 31.00
N ILE A 514 -1.73 -8.41 30.63
CA ILE A 514 -2.57 -9.27 31.45
C ILE A 514 -1.67 -10.40 31.95
N THR A 515 -1.61 -10.58 33.26
CA THR A 515 -1.00 -11.74 33.90
C THR A 515 -2.11 -12.50 34.61
N ALA A 516 -2.33 -13.75 34.22
CA ALA A 516 -3.39 -14.60 34.72
C ALA A 516 -2.81 -15.72 35.59
N THR A 517 -3.42 -15.98 36.74
CA THR A 517 -3.13 -17.15 37.57
C THR A 517 -4.32 -18.09 37.53
N MET A 518 -4.11 -19.22 36.89
CA MET A 518 -5.13 -20.23 36.58
C MET A 518 -4.84 -21.53 37.35
N THR A 519 -5.88 -22.20 37.81
CA THR A 519 -5.77 -23.54 38.42
C THR A 519 -6.18 -24.67 37.49
N SER A 520 -7.05 -24.37 36.52
CA SER A 520 -7.53 -25.32 35.52
C SER A 520 -6.57 -25.42 34.33
N SER A 521 -6.49 -26.61 33.72
CA SER A 521 -5.80 -26.86 32.46
C SER A 521 -6.74 -27.03 31.27
N ALA A 522 -8.03 -26.76 31.44
CA ALA A 522 -9.04 -26.89 30.39
C ALA A 522 -8.75 -25.95 29.20
N VAL A 523 -9.19 -26.39 28.01
CA VAL A 523 -9.19 -25.57 26.80
C VAL A 523 -10.00 -24.31 27.05
N SER A 524 -9.43 -23.16 26.71
CA SER A 524 -10.06 -21.84 26.91
C SER A 524 -10.79 -21.42 25.64
N ASP A 525 -11.85 -22.18 25.36
CA ASP A 525 -12.87 -21.85 24.38
C ASP A 525 -14.20 -21.58 25.09
N CYS A 526 -14.64 -20.33 25.01
CA CYS A 526 -15.81 -19.82 25.70
C CYS A 526 -16.97 -19.62 24.72
N THR A 527 -16.83 -20.00 23.45
CA THR A 527 -17.78 -19.67 22.37
C THR A 527 -19.20 -20.13 22.71
N ALA A 528 -19.35 -21.36 23.21
CA ALA A 528 -20.64 -21.93 23.59
C ALA A 528 -21.31 -21.25 24.79
N ALA A 529 -20.52 -20.66 25.70
CA ALA A 529 -21.04 -19.90 26.84
C ALA A 529 -21.30 -18.42 26.49
N ALA A 530 -20.50 -17.87 25.57
CA ALA A 530 -20.57 -16.48 25.13
C ALA A 530 -21.73 -16.22 24.17
N TYR A 531 -22.06 -17.16 23.29
CA TYR A 531 -23.09 -17.00 22.27
C TYR A 531 -24.28 -17.93 22.52
N PRO A 532 -25.53 -17.43 22.43
CA PRO A 532 -25.92 -16.17 21.79
C PRO A 532 -25.93 -14.93 22.70
N THR A 533 -25.52 -15.04 23.97
CA THR A 533 -25.59 -13.93 24.96
C THR A 533 -24.98 -12.63 24.45
N TYR A 534 -23.81 -12.71 23.80
CA TYR A 534 -23.09 -11.56 23.25
C TYR A 534 -23.30 -11.35 21.75
N SER A 535 -24.17 -12.13 21.10
CA SER A 535 -24.45 -11.96 19.67
C SER A 535 -25.06 -10.58 19.42
N LEU A 536 -24.47 -9.84 18.48
CA LEU A 536 -24.97 -8.55 18.02
C LEU A 536 -25.50 -8.65 16.59
N THR A 537 -26.41 -7.76 16.23
CA THR A 537 -26.81 -7.61 14.82
C THR A 537 -25.68 -6.91 14.06
N PRO A 538 -25.26 -7.41 12.89
CA PRO A 538 -24.34 -6.70 12.02
C PRO A 538 -24.78 -5.28 11.72
N THR A 539 -23.90 -4.31 12.01
CA THR A 539 -24.14 -2.89 11.76
C THR A 539 -23.03 -2.25 10.94
N GLU A 540 -23.43 -1.32 10.09
CA GLU A 540 -22.55 -0.42 9.36
C GLU A 540 -22.38 0.87 10.18
N THR A 541 -21.15 1.18 10.62
CA THR A 541 -20.86 2.40 11.40
C THR A 541 -20.56 3.60 10.52
N VAL A 542 -20.06 3.36 9.31
CA VAL A 542 -19.77 4.37 8.30
C VAL A 542 -20.51 3.98 7.02
N PRO A 543 -21.53 4.73 6.58
CA PRO A 543 -22.24 4.44 5.34
C PRO A 543 -21.32 4.38 4.12
N MET A 544 -21.56 3.44 3.21
CA MET A 544 -20.87 3.41 1.92
C MET A 544 -21.06 4.74 1.16
N PRO A 545 -19.98 5.34 0.65
CA PRO A 545 -20.10 6.55 -0.15
C PRO A 545 -20.73 6.25 -1.52
N SER A 546 -21.16 7.31 -2.20
CA SER A 546 -21.68 7.18 -3.56
C SER A 546 -20.58 6.77 -4.52
N PHE A 547 -20.90 5.88 -5.46
CA PHE A 547 -19.97 5.49 -6.51
C PHE A 547 -19.61 6.70 -7.39
N LEU A 548 -18.32 7.01 -7.46
CA LEU A 548 -17.79 8.00 -8.38
C LEU A 548 -17.81 7.37 -9.78
N SER A 549 -18.82 7.74 -10.57
CA SER A 549 -18.95 7.34 -11.98
C SER A 549 -17.74 7.68 -12.86
N MET A 550 -16.78 8.44 -12.33
CA MET A 550 -15.50 8.79 -12.96
C MET A 550 -14.42 7.70 -12.84
N ALA A 551 -14.58 6.70 -11.96
CA ALA A 551 -13.63 5.59 -11.79
C ALA A 551 -13.75 4.50 -12.88
N ASN A 552 -14.77 4.60 -13.73
CA ASN A 552 -14.91 3.85 -14.96
C ASN A 552 -15.16 4.85 -16.09
N ASP A 553 -14.34 4.78 -17.13
CA ASP A 553 -14.53 5.42 -18.45
C ASP A 553 -15.44 6.65 -18.49
N CYS A 554 -14.82 7.83 -18.67
CA CYS A 554 -15.50 9.07 -19.02
C CYS A 554 -16.24 8.91 -20.37
N SER A 555 -17.43 8.33 -20.33
CA SER A 555 -18.38 8.21 -21.45
C SER A 555 -19.24 9.47 -21.62
N GLY A 556 -19.07 10.48 -20.75
CA GLY A 556 -19.72 11.79 -20.88
C GLY A 556 -18.74 12.92 -20.57
N CYS A 557 -18.39 13.72 -21.58
CA CYS A 557 -17.64 14.96 -21.42
C CYS A 557 -18.42 15.95 -20.52
N GLY A 558 -17.73 16.58 -19.57
CA GLY A 558 -18.27 17.55 -18.60
C GLY A 558 -17.22 17.84 -17.52
N ALA A 559 -17.41 18.92 -16.75
CA ALA A 559 -16.53 19.29 -15.63
C ALA A 559 -17.30 19.12 -14.31
N PRO A 560 -16.99 18.10 -13.47
CA PRO A 560 -17.53 18.02 -12.14
C PRO A 560 -16.74 18.92 -11.18
N ILE A 561 -17.44 19.79 -10.44
CA ILE A 561 -16.88 20.65 -9.40
C ILE A 561 -17.61 20.33 -8.11
N ASP A 562 -16.89 19.87 -7.08
CA ASP A 562 -17.45 19.44 -5.80
C ASP A 562 -18.66 18.48 -5.93
N GLY A 563 -18.60 17.58 -6.92
CA GLY A 563 -19.64 16.58 -7.20
C GLY A 563 -20.78 17.05 -8.11
N VAL A 564 -20.85 18.33 -8.46
CA VAL A 564 -21.86 18.89 -9.39
C VAL A 564 -21.33 18.85 -10.81
N ARG A 565 -22.06 18.21 -11.73
CA ARG A 565 -21.67 18.04 -13.14
C ARG A 565 -22.21 19.19 -14.01
N PHE A 566 -21.32 19.82 -14.78
CA PHE A 566 -21.63 20.89 -15.73
C PHE A 566 -21.45 20.42 -17.19
N GLY A 567 -22.21 21.01 -18.12
CA GLY A 567 -22.07 20.76 -19.57
C GLY A 567 -22.62 19.43 -20.10
N ASN A 568 -23.85 19.05 -19.77
CA ASN A 568 -24.42 17.74 -20.14
C ASN A 568 -24.64 17.52 -21.65
N SER A 569 -24.75 18.59 -22.47
CA SER A 569 -24.86 18.49 -23.94
C SER A 569 -24.40 19.78 -24.62
N TYR A 570 -23.27 19.74 -25.34
CA TYR A 570 -22.74 20.87 -26.12
C TYR A 570 -21.76 20.39 -27.21
N ARG A 571 -21.42 21.28 -28.14
CA ARG A 571 -20.33 21.14 -29.11
C ARG A 571 -19.41 22.35 -28.99
N GLY A 572 -18.11 22.16 -29.19
CA GLY A 572 -17.11 23.22 -29.06
C GLY A 572 -16.51 23.30 -27.66
N PHE A 573 -16.31 24.51 -27.13
CA PHE A 573 -15.73 24.75 -25.81
C PHE A 573 -16.80 24.94 -24.74
N LEU A 574 -16.56 24.41 -23.55
CA LEU A 574 -17.21 24.77 -22.29
C LEU A 574 -16.21 25.56 -21.47
N VAL A 575 -16.61 26.74 -20.98
CA VAL A 575 -15.83 27.58 -20.08
C VAL A 575 -16.63 27.81 -18.80
N ILE A 576 -16.03 27.48 -17.66
CA ILE A 576 -16.61 27.69 -16.34
C ILE A 576 -15.68 28.57 -15.53
N SER A 577 -16.21 29.61 -14.90
CA SER A 577 -15.45 30.44 -13.96
C SER A 577 -15.89 30.16 -12.52
N VAL A 578 -14.93 29.95 -11.64
CA VAL A 578 -15.13 29.73 -10.22
C VAL A 578 -14.42 30.83 -9.44
N ASP A 579 -15.12 31.42 -8.48
CA ASP A 579 -14.57 32.38 -7.54
C ASP A 579 -13.45 31.72 -6.72
N ALA A 580 -12.21 32.21 -6.82
CA ALA A 580 -11.07 31.55 -6.17
C ALA A 580 -11.06 31.69 -4.64
N LEU A 581 -11.86 32.60 -4.07
CA LEU A 581 -11.97 32.80 -2.62
C LEU A 581 -13.03 31.89 -2.03
N THR A 582 -14.19 31.78 -2.68
CA THR A 582 -15.36 31.09 -2.11
C THR A 582 -15.64 29.72 -2.73
N GLY A 583 -15.01 29.38 -3.86
CA GLY A 583 -15.30 28.16 -4.61
C GLY A 583 -16.65 28.18 -5.36
N LEU A 584 -17.32 29.33 -5.43
CA LEU A 584 -18.63 29.43 -6.07
C LEU A 584 -18.50 29.56 -7.59
N VAL A 585 -19.25 28.73 -8.33
CA VAL A 585 -19.37 28.86 -9.78
C VAL A 585 -20.12 30.15 -10.12
N ARG A 586 -19.48 31.03 -10.90
CA ARG A 586 -20.05 32.32 -11.33
C ARG A 586 -20.65 32.27 -12.72
N HIS A 587 -20.04 31.50 -13.62
CA HIS A 587 -20.47 31.37 -15.01
C HIS A 587 -20.24 29.94 -15.51
N GLU A 588 -21.16 29.46 -16.34
CA GLU A 588 -21.07 28.24 -17.15
C GLU A 588 -21.53 28.62 -18.56
N VAL A 589 -20.61 28.62 -19.54
CA VAL A 589 -20.91 29.07 -20.90
C VAL A 589 -20.29 28.13 -21.93
N THR A 590 -21.04 27.84 -22.99
CA THR A 590 -20.57 27.01 -24.10
C THR A 590 -20.43 27.81 -25.39
N PHE A 591 -19.36 27.57 -26.14
CA PHE A 591 -19.03 28.24 -27.39
C PHE A 591 -18.85 27.21 -28.51
N ASP A 592 -19.80 27.14 -29.45
CA ASP A 592 -19.75 26.23 -30.60
C ASP A 592 -18.86 26.79 -31.72
N THR A 593 -17.54 26.80 -31.47
CA THR A 593 -16.49 27.25 -32.40
C THR A 593 -16.37 26.38 -33.66
N HIS A 594 -17.20 25.35 -33.82
CA HIS A 594 -17.33 24.60 -35.05
C HIS A 594 -18.55 25.00 -35.89
N GLY A 595 -19.69 25.17 -35.24
CA GLY A 595 -20.96 25.51 -35.89
C GLY A 595 -21.17 26.99 -36.13
N GLN A 596 -20.53 27.86 -35.34
CA GLN A 596 -20.79 29.30 -35.32
C GLN A 596 -19.50 30.09 -35.52
N THR A 597 -19.52 31.03 -36.47
CA THR A 597 -18.37 31.88 -36.80
C THR A 597 -18.07 32.91 -35.71
N GLU A 598 -19.10 33.35 -34.98
CA GLU A 598 -18.98 34.37 -33.94
C GLU A 598 -18.46 33.81 -32.60
N ALA A 599 -18.52 32.48 -32.42
CA ALA A 599 -18.22 31.83 -31.14
C ALA A 599 -16.74 31.98 -30.72
N ASP A 600 -15.82 32.11 -31.68
CA ASP A 600 -14.39 32.32 -31.40
C ASP A 600 -14.14 33.64 -30.66
N VAL A 601 -14.59 34.74 -31.26
CA VAL A 601 -14.44 36.09 -30.69
C VAL A 601 -15.29 36.25 -29.42
N ALA A 602 -16.47 35.64 -29.37
CA ALA A 602 -17.31 35.65 -28.18
C ALA A 602 -16.62 34.96 -26.98
N MET A 603 -15.99 33.81 -27.18
CA MET A 603 -15.24 33.11 -26.12
C MET A 603 -14.04 33.94 -25.64
N ALA A 604 -13.29 34.54 -26.57
CA ALA A 604 -12.15 35.39 -26.22
C ALA A 604 -12.60 36.63 -25.41
N SER A 605 -13.68 37.29 -25.84
CA SER A 605 -14.27 38.42 -25.11
C SER A 605 -14.75 38.00 -23.73
N PHE A 606 -15.40 36.84 -23.61
CA PHE A 606 -15.87 36.32 -22.33
C PHE A 606 -14.71 36.10 -21.34
N ILE A 607 -13.62 35.44 -21.78
CA ILE A 607 -12.43 35.23 -20.95
C ILE A 607 -11.82 36.56 -20.50
N ARG A 608 -11.77 37.57 -21.37
CA ARG A 608 -11.09 38.86 -21.10
C ARG A 608 -11.93 39.85 -20.31
N ASN A 609 -13.23 39.91 -20.57
CA ASN A 609 -14.09 40.99 -20.10
C ASN A 609 -15.10 40.54 -19.05
N ASP A 610 -15.61 39.31 -19.14
CA ASP A 610 -16.73 38.88 -18.32
C ASP A 610 -16.28 38.09 -17.08
N ILE A 611 -15.20 37.31 -17.18
CA ILE A 611 -14.63 36.61 -16.02
C ILE A 611 -13.91 37.63 -15.11
N ALA A 612 -14.22 37.67 -13.81
CA ALA A 612 -13.54 38.56 -12.88
C ALA A 612 -12.07 38.14 -12.62
N PRO A 613 -11.15 39.08 -12.30
CA PRO A 613 -9.83 38.74 -11.77
C PRO A 613 -9.94 37.87 -10.50
N ASN A 614 -8.90 37.09 -10.21
CA ASN A 614 -8.86 36.08 -9.14
C ASN A 614 -9.92 35.00 -9.31
N SER A 615 -10.12 34.54 -10.54
CA SER A 615 -11.03 33.42 -10.85
C SER A 615 -10.25 32.21 -11.33
N ILE A 616 -10.65 31.03 -10.88
CA ILE A 616 -10.27 29.75 -11.46
C ILE A 616 -11.11 29.57 -12.73
N VAL A 617 -10.49 29.18 -13.84
CA VAL A 617 -11.18 29.01 -15.13
C VAL A 617 -11.01 27.58 -15.62
N LEU A 618 -12.10 26.85 -15.74
CA LEU A 618 -12.10 25.49 -16.27
C LEU A 618 -12.53 25.53 -17.73
N VAL A 619 -11.80 24.82 -18.58
CA VAL A 619 -12.07 24.76 -20.02
C VAL A 619 -12.07 23.30 -20.47
N ALA A 620 -13.09 22.89 -21.22
CA ALA A 620 -13.17 21.55 -21.80
C ALA A 620 -13.75 21.62 -23.22
N THR A 621 -13.40 20.67 -24.09
CA THR A 621 -13.99 20.55 -25.42
C THR A 621 -14.86 19.32 -25.58
N ARG A 622 -15.85 19.40 -26.48
CA ARG A 622 -16.72 18.28 -26.84
C ARG A 622 -17.04 18.26 -28.33
N ASP A 623 -17.05 17.05 -28.90
CA ASP A 623 -17.25 16.74 -30.32
C ASP A 623 -16.21 17.41 -31.23
N GLU A 624 -16.42 18.67 -31.60
CA GLU A 624 -15.55 19.38 -32.54
C GLU A 624 -15.44 20.87 -32.16
N PRO A 625 -14.25 21.34 -31.79
CA PRO A 625 -14.01 22.75 -31.47
C PRO A 625 -13.18 23.52 -32.50
N SER A 626 -12.60 22.88 -33.53
CA SER A 626 -11.44 23.42 -34.23
C SER A 626 -11.69 24.37 -35.41
N ARG A 627 -12.90 24.37 -35.99
CA ARG A 627 -13.12 24.98 -37.32
C ARG A 627 -12.87 26.49 -37.38
N TYR A 628 -13.32 27.24 -36.37
CA TYR A 628 -13.19 28.69 -36.29
C TYR A 628 -12.35 29.15 -35.09
N ALA A 629 -11.81 28.23 -34.29
CA ALA A 629 -11.05 28.57 -33.08
C ALA A 629 -9.68 29.17 -33.42
N GLN A 630 -9.51 30.46 -33.14
CA GLN A 630 -8.27 31.20 -33.38
C GLN A 630 -8.00 32.20 -32.26
N GLU A 631 -8.87 33.19 -32.08
CA GLU A 631 -8.71 34.22 -31.05
C GLU A 631 -8.95 33.66 -29.65
N CYS A 632 -9.87 32.70 -29.51
CA CYS A 632 -10.11 32.04 -28.23
C CYS A 632 -8.86 31.30 -27.72
N LEU A 633 -8.07 30.71 -28.61
CA LEU A 633 -6.82 30.01 -28.26
C LEU A 633 -5.75 30.99 -27.77
N VAL A 634 -5.78 32.25 -28.21
CA VAL A 634 -4.93 33.32 -27.69
C VAL A 634 -5.38 33.69 -26.28
N ALA A 635 -6.69 33.89 -26.07
CA ALA A 635 -7.24 34.21 -24.76
C ALA A 635 -6.97 33.11 -23.70
N LEU A 636 -6.92 31.84 -24.10
CA LEU A 636 -6.53 30.75 -23.19
C LEU A 636 -5.11 30.91 -22.62
N LYS A 637 -4.17 31.47 -23.39
CA LYS A 637 -2.79 31.72 -22.92
C LYS A 637 -2.74 32.78 -21.85
N GLU A 638 -3.64 33.75 -21.90
CA GLU A 638 -3.74 34.84 -20.90
C GLU A 638 -4.15 34.30 -19.53
N ILE A 639 -4.79 33.12 -19.46
CA ILE A 639 -5.15 32.41 -18.23
C ILE A 639 -4.24 31.21 -17.93
N GLY A 640 -3.07 31.14 -18.58
CA GLY A 640 -1.99 30.19 -18.25
C GLY A 640 -1.84 29.00 -19.19
N ALA A 641 -2.51 28.97 -20.36
CA ALA A 641 -2.32 27.90 -21.33
C ALA A 641 -0.91 27.97 -21.95
N GLN A 642 -0.25 26.83 -22.07
CA GLN A 642 1.09 26.67 -22.64
C GLN A 642 1.01 26.10 -24.06
N GLU A 643 1.95 26.48 -24.92
CA GLU A 643 2.02 25.90 -26.26
C GLU A 643 2.38 24.40 -26.22
N PRO A 644 1.74 23.53 -27.03
CA PRO A 644 0.74 23.86 -28.05
C PRO A 644 -0.70 24.00 -27.51
N VAL A 645 -1.32 25.17 -27.74
CA VAL A 645 -2.77 25.42 -27.48
C VAL A 645 -3.52 25.24 -28.80
N LYS A 646 -3.74 23.99 -29.20
CA LYS A 646 -4.41 23.68 -30.47
C LYS A 646 -5.38 22.53 -30.31
N THR A 647 -6.62 22.73 -30.74
CA THR A 647 -7.56 21.63 -30.96
C THR A 647 -7.51 21.26 -32.44
N GLY A 648 -6.95 20.11 -32.79
CA GLY A 648 -7.10 19.57 -34.15
C GLY A 648 -8.56 19.17 -34.42
N ASN A 649 -8.86 18.68 -35.64
CA ASN A 649 -10.18 18.09 -35.94
C ASN A 649 -10.54 17.02 -34.90
N ARG A 650 -11.64 17.23 -34.18
CA ARG A 650 -12.12 16.45 -33.03
C ARG A 650 -11.07 16.23 -31.95
N GLY A 651 -10.21 17.21 -31.74
CA GLY A 651 -9.19 17.23 -30.70
C GLY A 651 -9.80 17.33 -29.30
N ASN A 652 -9.14 16.68 -28.34
CA ASN A 652 -9.59 16.63 -26.95
C ASN A 652 -8.76 17.60 -26.13
N PHE A 653 -9.42 18.57 -25.49
CA PHE A 653 -8.75 19.58 -24.68
C PHE A 653 -9.45 19.74 -23.34
N ALA A 654 -8.65 19.76 -22.28
CA ALA A 654 -9.08 20.10 -20.93
C ALA A 654 -8.04 21.03 -20.31
N MET A 655 -8.48 22.04 -19.56
CA MET A 655 -7.59 22.97 -18.88
C MET A 655 -8.20 23.46 -17.57
N VAL A 656 -7.34 23.66 -16.59
CA VAL A 656 -7.58 24.41 -15.36
C VAL A 656 -6.63 25.60 -15.39
N GLY A 657 -7.17 26.77 -15.69
CA GLY A 657 -6.48 28.05 -15.77
C GLY A 657 -6.80 28.96 -14.58
N PHE A 658 -6.13 30.10 -14.56
CA PHE A 658 -6.35 31.14 -13.56
C PHE A 658 -6.30 32.52 -14.21
N LYS A 659 -7.34 33.33 -13.96
CA LYS A 659 -7.37 34.73 -14.38
C LYS A 659 -6.85 35.60 -13.24
N GLY A 660 -5.60 36.04 -13.34
CA GLY A 660 -4.99 36.93 -12.35
C GLY A 660 -3.60 37.40 -12.78
N THR A 661 -2.94 38.14 -11.89
CA THR A 661 -1.60 38.72 -12.15
C THR A 661 -0.45 37.76 -11.84
N VAL A 662 -0.76 36.57 -11.30
CA VAL A 662 0.18 35.50 -11.00
C VAL A 662 -0.36 34.20 -11.57
N TRP A 663 0.54 33.27 -11.93
CA TRP A 663 0.17 31.94 -12.41
C TRP A 663 0.45 30.90 -11.31
N PRO A 664 -0.59 30.38 -10.65
CA PRO A 664 -0.43 29.35 -9.63
C PRO A 664 0.17 28.06 -10.21
N SER A 665 0.91 27.32 -9.38
CA SER A 665 1.55 26.06 -9.77
C SER A 665 0.57 24.94 -10.12
N TRP A 666 -0.71 25.09 -9.80
CA TRP A 666 -1.76 24.11 -10.08
C TRP A 666 -2.44 24.29 -11.44
N ILE A 667 -2.08 25.32 -12.23
CA ILE A 667 -2.54 25.45 -13.62
C ILE A 667 -2.11 24.20 -14.40
N GLN A 668 -3.06 23.58 -15.09
CA GLN A 668 -2.83 22.35 -15.83
C GLN A 668 -3.58 22.42 -17.16
N GLN A 669 -3.02 21.79 -18.19
CA GLN A 669 -3.71 21.56 -19.45
C GLN A 669 -3.39 20.17 -19.98
N VAL A 670 -4.35 19.58 -20.70
CA VAL A 670 -4.19 18.32 -21.43
C VAL A 670 -4.73 18.54 -22.83
N ASN A 671 -3.88 18.29 -23.81
CA ASN A 671 -4.20 18.43 -25.22
C ASN A 671 -3.89 17.11 -25.94
N LEU A 672 -4.91 16.42 -26.45
CA LEU A 672 -4.78 15.12 -27.11
C LEU A 672 -5.36 15.19 -28.53
N PRO A 673 -4.73 14.51 -29.51
CA PRO A 673 -5.26 14.38 -30.86
C PRO A 673 -6.66 13.73 -30.93
N SER A 674 -7.26 13.80 -32.12
CA SER A 674 -8.49 13.09 -32.45
C SER A 674 -8.40 11.60 -32.12
N GLY A 675 -9.46 11.04 -31.52
CA GLY A 675 -9.53 9.62 -31.15
C GLY A 675 -8.63 9.18 -29.99
N GLN A 676 -7.86 10.09 -29.39
CA GLN A 676 -7.00 9.80 -28.22
C GLN A 676 -7.58 10.34 -26.90
N GLY A 677 -8.83 10.81 -26.91
CA GLY A 677 -9.54 11.30 -25.74
C GLY A 677 -10.04 10.20 -24.81
N PRO A 678 -10.62 10.58 -23.66
CA PRO A 678 -10.86 11.95 -23.24
C PRO A 678 -9.63 12.64 -22.64
N ALA A 679 -9.50 13.96 -22.83
CA ALA A 679 -8.56 14.78 -22.08
C ALA A 679 -9.11 15.00 -20.66
N GLN A 680 -8.31 14.71 -19.62
CA GLN A 680 -8.77 14.70 -18.23
C GLN A 680 -7.78 15.40 -17.31
N ILE A 681 -8.30 16.22 -16.40
CA ILE A 681 -7.54 16.86 -15.32
C ILE A 681 -8.28 16.57 -14.00
N TYR A 682 -7.52 16.11 -13.01
CA TYR A 682 -7.98 15.94 -11.63
C TYR A 682 -7.05 16.76 -10.75
N THR A 683 -7.58 17.81 -10.10
CA THR A 683 -6.77 18.70 -9.29
C THR A 683 -7.55 19.20 -8.08
N LYS A 684 -6.88 19.32 -6.93
CA LYS A 684 -7.39 20.00 -5.74
C LYS A 684 -6.80 21.40 -5.71
N ILE A 685 -7.65 22.41 -5.76
CA ILE A 685 -7.23 23.81 -5.80
C ILE A 685 -7.47 24.42 -4.43
N PRO A 686 -6.44 24.90 -3.72
CA PRO A 686 -6.65 25.63 -2.47
C PRO A 686 -7.37 26.95 -2.77
N LEU A 687 -8.41 27.25 -2.00
CA LEU A 687 -9.05 28.56 -2.04
C LEU A 687 -8.06 29.63 -1.58
N MET A 688 -8.09 30.79 -2.22
CA MET A 688 -7.13 31.88 -2.01
C MET A 688 -7.53 32.83 -0.86
N GLY A 689 -8.31 32.30 0.10
CA GLY A 689 -8.86 33.04 1.24
C GLY A 689 -7.89 33.25 2.39
#